data_AF-A0A3C0PAP7-F1
#
_entry.id   AF-A0A3C0PAP7-F1
#
_cell.length_a   1.000
_cell.length_b   1.000
_cell.length_c   1.000
_cell.angle_alpha   90.00
_cell.angle_beta   90.00
_cell.angle_gamma   90.00
#
_symmetry.space_group_name_H-M   'P 1'
#
loop_
_entity.id
_entity.type
_entity.pdbx_description
1 polymer ?
#
loop_
_entity_poly.entity_id
_entity_poly.type
_entity_poly.pdbx_seq_one_letter_code
_entity_poly.pdbx_strand_id
1 'polypeptide(L)'
;MTPQIASLIISGLALLIVLFQVMIGAIRGLKKSTFRLIWVFVWGCICVLAATLIAKSIVNIDVSFLHLRVMGEEVSTLPAFVEKMLESGNPDIANMVADNPKIMELCTSIASMFIALVLFEVLFWVTKLLLWPIWAIFSHMFFGKKKQKGESKSGAIIRTPKVKKHAGFGALVGLGLGLIVCMFTFVPLHFINQQVMAIETETATEQTDGTTKGIISEMLGENAKYITVYEDSYVAKTFKYSGIGLAQSFMSDLLTSAKFNGQRIVISKEVSSLAPIYRDYKEIMEYDLQNLSQADIDKILPIVDDAQSRILSSSIVKSVYNELAPYIAKNMVTNPNYFINLPSFDNEFLNTTVKNVVKAFFGIDEHGDIDNTKLVKMEDISADVSKVIDIAERLNETKLIEYVLAGDITFDNVKSQITASLGEDVVDKMFEMKTIATVLDVVVEPSIKYGIESVPSFEYDGENVSINYVALTGGVDIDSVKNFMKSFAVNAIETVKGIDLDSKLYVSGQTLENVGAVIDSVRNSQLISTTTYNSAFNYGVKYASKFVDEEFPNVNPDDPTDTDYKDVYNVIFKTILNSLNDINSNSTFKAEFNKLTNLFNFASTIAESENIETEIKKEENIVEIGRKFDELVANNSLIFSKNNCDTILELLIDQVSFGDYESYKVAIKNNIPQIESFANEIQIAFNLLKTEIDDIDSLETYLTDTLLNPDGSSKSKLISAGVMYDVAIDFVPTIQVVNIDITNDIKTQLATDKANNVSILDVIEQVKSVESKTIDTSASFAEMDANYLTALGREVDNLSVDYNLVLNQTAVNKIGYEVADIINGKVQAETSISVAKRNAVQSICDTKTDKGLYPTFEDLFTAISNVLFD
;
A
#
# COMPACT_ATOMS: atom_id res chain seq x y z
N MET A 1 38.95 -33.74 -24.48
CA MET A 1 39.75 -32.84 -25.35
C MET A 1 40.02 -31.57 -24.56
N THR A 2 41.25 -31.13 -24.34
CA THR A 2 41.51 -29.94 -23.49
C THR A 2 41.11 -28.62 -24.21
N PRO A 3 40.79 -27.53 -23.48
CA PRO A 3 40.51 -26.20 -24.06
C PRO A 3 41.60 -25.71 -25.02
N GLN A 4 42.87 -26.00 -24.69
CA GLN A 4 44.03 -25.68 -25.53
C GLN A 4 44.00 -26.41 -26.88
N ILE A 5 43.60 -27.68 -26.90
CA ILE A 5 43.47 -28.46 -28.14
C ILE A 5 42.36 -27.88 -29.01
N ALA A 6 41.21 -27.53 -28.42
CA ALA A 6 40.10 -26.91 -29.15
C ALA A 6 40.49 -25.54 -29.75
N SER A 7 41.17 -24.68 -28.97
CA SER A 7 41.68 -23.39 -29.44
C SER A 7 42.72 -23.55 -30.57
N LEU A 8 43.59 -24.55 -30.47
CA LEU A 8 44.58 -24.87 -31.50
C LEU A 8 43.92 -25.38 -32.79
N ILE A 9 42.83 -26.16 -32.70
CA ILE A 9 42.05 -26.59 -33.87
C ILE A 9 41.42 -25.39 -34.58
N ILE A 10 40.78 -24.47 -33.84
CA ILE A 10 40.17 -23.25 -34.40
C ILE A 10 41.25 -22.40 -35.08
N SER A 11 42.38 -22.19 -34.41
CA SER A 11 43.51 -21.41 -34.93
C SER A 11 44.16 -22.06 -36.16
N GLY A 12 44.33 -23.37 -36.15
CA GLY A 12 44.85 -24.14 -37.28
C GLY A 12 43.94 -24.06 -38.50
N LEU A 13 42.62 -24.17 -38.30
CA LEU A 13 41.64 -24.05 -39.38
C LEU A 13 41.68 -22.65 -40.01
N ALA A 14 41.68 -21.59 -39.20
CA ALA A 14 41.76 -20.22 -39.69
C ALA A 14 43.06 -19.96 -40.47
N LEU A 15 44.20 -20.43 -39.94
CA LEU A 15 45.49 -20.30 -40.61
C LEU A 15 45.50 -21.02 -41.96
N LEU A 16 44.96 -22.24 -42.04
CA LEU A 16 44.86 -22.99 -43.29
C LEU A 16 44.02 -22.23 -44.34
N ILE A 17 42.87 -21.67 -43.93
CA ILE A 17 42.02 -20.87 -44.81
C ILE A 17 42.81 -19.66 -45.36
N VAL A 18 43.50 -18.94 -44.49
CA VAL A 18 44.26 -17.74 -44.87
C VAL A 18 45.44 -18.10 -45.78
N LEU A 19 46.29 -19.05 -45.38
CA LEU A 19 47.46 -19.47 -46.18
C LEU A 19 47.05 -19.99 -47.55
N PHE A 20 45.97 -20.75 -47.63
CA PHE A 20 45.44 -21.22 -48.90
C PHE A 20 45.04 -20.05 -49.83
N GLN A 21 44.37 -19.01 -49.31
CA GLN A 21 44.03 -17.84 -50.14
C GLN A 21 45.26 -16.99 -50.49
N VAL A 22 46.24 -16.86 -49.61
CA VAL A 22 47.51 -16.17 -49.89
C VAL A 22 48.27 -16.86 -51.03
N MET A 23 48.42 -18.18 -50.97
CA MET A 23 49.07 -18.98 -52.03
C MET A 23 48.33 -18.83 -53.36
N ILE A 24 47.00 -18.96 -53.36
CA ILE A 24 46.18 -18.75 -54.56
C ILE A 24 46.31 -17.33 -55.10
N GLY A 25 46.35 -16.34 -54.21
CA GLY A 25 46.50 -14.93 -54.55
C GLY A 25 47.84 -14.66 -55.25
N ALA A 26 48.93 -15.24 -54.74
CA ALA A 26 50.25 -15.16 -55.32
C ALA A 26 50.31 -15.78 -56.73
N ILE A 27 49.68 -16.94 -56.92
CA ILE A 27 49.65 -17.67 -58.21
C ILE A 27 48.85 -16.89 -59.27
N ARG A 28 47.73 -16.29 -58.87
CA ARG A 28 46.77 -15.63 -59.79
C ARG A 28 47.14 -14.18 -60.11
N GLY A 29 47.78 -13.48 -59.19
CA GLY A 29 48.19 -12.08 -59.33
C GLY A 29 47.08 -11.08 -59.04
N LEU A 30 47.46 -9.82 -58.79
CA LEU A 30 46.61 -8.75 -58.23
C LEU A 30 45.20 -8.65 -58.84
N LYS A 31 45.07 -8.40 -60.15
CA LYS A 31 43.77 -8.12 -60.80
C LYS A 31 42.73 -9.23 -60.59
N LYS A 32 43.14 -10.50 -60.73
CA LYS A 32 42.24 -11.66 -60.56
C LYS A 32 41.89 -11.88 -59.08
N SER A 33 42.84 -11.62 -58.19
CA SER A 33 42.62 -11.72 -56.74
C SER A 33 41.66 -10.64 -56.25
N THR A 34 41.80 -9.39 -56.72
CA THR A 34 40.90 -8.28 -56.30
C THR A 34 39.48 -8.51 -56.79
N PHE A 35 39.30 -8.95 -58.04
CA PHE A 35 37.97 -9.32 -58.54
C PHE A 35 37.34 -10.44 -57.72
N ARG A 36 38.11 -11.46 -57.32
CA ARG A 36 37.61 -12.55 -56.46
C ARG A 36 37.26 -12.06 -55.06
N LEU A 37 38.04 -11.15 -54.49
CA LEU A 37 37.76 -10.54 -53.19
C LEU A 37 36.40 -9.85 -53.20
N ILE A 38 36.17 -8.95 -54.17
CA ILE A 38 34.89 -8.25 -54.32
C ILE A 38 33.75 -9.25 -54.56
N TRP A 39 33.97 -10.24 -55.44
CA TRP A 39 32.99 -11.29 -55.72
C TRP A 39 32.57 -12.07 -54.46
N VAL A 40 33.53 -12.55 -53.68
CA VAL A 40 33.25 -13.32 -52.45
C VAL A 40 32.57 -12.44 -51.40
N PHE A 41 32.98 -11.17 -51.28
CA PHE A 41 32.35 -10.24 -50.35
C PHE A 41 30.88 -9.97 -50.72
N VAL A 42 30.62 -9.56 -51.96
CA VAL A 42 29.25 -9.31 -52.46
C VAL A 42 28.39 -10.57 -52.32
N TRP A 43 28.94 -11.74 -52.64
CA TRP A 43 28.21 -12.98 -52.52
C TRP A 43 27.96 -13.39 -51.06
N GLY A 44 28.89 -13.12 -50.15
CA GLY A 44 28.65 -13.29 -48.71
C GLY A 44 27.49 -12.44 -48.21
N CYS A 45 27.40 -11.17 -48.64
CA CYS A 45 26.26 -10.31 -48.32
C CYS A 45 24.93 -10.86 -48.89
N ILE A 46 24.95 -11.40 -50.12
CA ILE A 46 23.78 -12.06 -50.71
C ILE A 46 23.39 -13.30 -49.90
N CYS A 47 24.38 -14.09 -49.44
CA CYS A 47 24.12 -15.26 -48.60
C CYS A 47 23.50 -14.89 -47.25
N VAL A 48 23.86 -13.75 -46.65
CA VAL A 48 23.22 -13.26 -45.41
C VAL A 48 21.71 -13.03 -45.65
N LEU A 49 21.36 -12.33 -46.73
CA LEU A 49 19.95 -12.07 -47.07
C LEU A 49 19.21 -13.36 -47.48
N ALA A 50 19.87 -14.25 -48.21
CA ALA A 50 19.28 -15.52 -48.62
C ALA A 50 19.06 -16.44 -47.42
N ALA A 51 20.00 -16.50 -46.48
CA ALA A 51 19.91 -17.34 -45.29
C ALA A 51 18.71 -16.95 -44.42
N THR A 52 18.48 -15.65 -44.20
CA THR A 52 17.32 -15.18 -43.42
C THR A 52 15.99 -15.50 -44.11
N LEU A 53 15.92 -15.36 -45.45
CA LEU A 53 14.73 -15.73 -46.22
C LEU A 53 14.47 -17.25 -46.23
N ILE A 54 15.52 -18.04 -46.45
CA ILE A 54 15.44 -19.50 -46.50
C ILE A 54 15.12 -20.07 -45.11
N ALA A 55 15.69 -19.52 -44.03
CA ALA A 55 15.41 -19.96 -42.67
C ALA A 55 13.91 -19.93 -42.37
N LYS A 56 13.22 -18.84 -42.74
CA LYS A 56 11.76 -18.74 -42.59
C LYS A 56 10.99 -19.82 -43.34
N SER A 57 11.48 -20.22 -44.51
CA SER A 57 10.86 -21.32 -45.28
C SER A 57 11.18 -22.70 -44.70
N ILE A 58 12.39 -22.90 -44.15
CA ILE A 58 12.85 -24.19 -43.63
C ILE A 58 12.17 -24.58 -42.32
N VAL A 59 11.78 -23.61 -41.50
CA VAL A 59 11.06 -23.87 -40.24
C VAL A 59 9.78 -24.69 -40.45
N ASN A 60 9.12 -24.55 -41.60
CA ASN A 60 7.89 -25.29 -41.94
C ASN A 60 8.14 -26.60 -42.73
N ILE A 61 9.40 -27.01 -42.92
CA ILE A 61 9.74 -28.25 -43.61
C ILE A 61 9.53 -29.44 -42.68
N ASP A 62 9.05 -30.53 -43.27
CA ASP A 62 8.96 -31.82 -42.60
C ASP A 62 10.37 -32.37 -42.27
N VAL A 63 10.71 -32.35 -40.98
CA VAL A 63 11.91 -32.90 -40.33
C VAL A 63 11.66 -34.26 -39.67
N SER A 64 10.59 -34.98 -40.02
CA SER A 64 10.30 -36.34 -39.51
C SER A 64 11.50 -37.30 -39.61
N PHE A 65 12.41 -37.08 -40.59
CA PHE A 65 13.65 -37.83 -40.72
C PHE A 65 14.61 -37.74 -39.51
N LEU A 66 14.47 -36.71 -38.67
CA LEU A 66 15.25 -36.55 -37.44
C LEU A 66 14.73 -37.41 -36.27
N HIS A 67 13.56 -38.05 -36.43
CA HIS A 67 12.91 -38.84 -35.38
C HIS A 67 12.82 -38.10 -34.04
N LEU A 68 12.56 -36.79 -34.09
CA LEU A 68 12.37 -35.98 -32.90
C LEU A 68 11.11 -36.46 -32.19
N ARG A 69 11.24 -36.77 -30.90
CA ARG A 69 10.13 -37.20 -30.05
C ARG A 69 9.98 -36.28 -28.87
N VAL A 70 8.76 -35.81 -28.65
CA VAL A 70 8.36 -35.08 -27.44
C VAL A 70 7.24 -35.88 -26.81
N MET A 71 7.40 -36.28 -25.54
CA MET A 71 6.44 -37.14 -24.83
C MET A 71 6.06 -38.45 -25.55
N GLY A 72 6.98 -38.99 -26.36
CA GLY A 72 6.78 -40.24 -27.10
C GLY A 72 6.06 -40.10 -28.45
N GLU A 73 5.52 -38.91 -28.76
CA GLU A 73 4.96 -38.58 -30.08
C GLU A 73 6.06 -38.09 -31.02
N GLU A 74 6.04 -38.58 -32.26
CA GLU A 74 6.98 -38.16 -33.29
C GLU A 74 6.52 -36.83 -33.90
N VAL A 75 7.38 -35.81 -33.86
CA VAL A 75 7.07 -34.48 -34.41
C VAL A 75 7.77 -34.28 -35.74
N SER A 76 7.00 -33.85 -36.73
CA SER A 76 7.45 -33.70 -38.11
C SER A 76 7.88 -32.29 -38.47
N THR A 77 7.57 -31.25 -37.70
CA THR A 77 8.00 -29.87 -38.03
C THR A 77 8.56 -29.16 -36.79
N LEU A 78 9.35 -28.10 -37.00
CA LEU A 78 9.88 -27.31 -35.88
C LEU A 78 8.78 -26.56 -35.09
N PRO A 79 7.76 -25.95 -35.73
CA PRO A 79 6.58 -25.45 -35.02
C PRO A 79 5.90 -26.54 -34.18
N ALA A 80 5.67 -27.73 -34.74
CA ALA A 80 5.07 -28.85 -34.00
C ALA A 80 5.95 -29.33 -32.83
N PHE A 81 7.28 -29.28 -32.98
CA PHE A 81 8.20 -29.56 -31.88
C PHE A 81 8.09 -28.52 -30.76
N VAL A 82 8.04 -27.23 -31.11
CA VAL A 82 7.88 -26.13 -30.14
C VAL A 82 6.52 -26.21 -29.45
N GLU A 83 5.44 -26.45 -30.19
CA GLU A 83 4.08 -26.66 -29.70
C GLU A 83 4.03 -27.80 -28.68
N LYS A 84 4.56 -28.98 -29.04
CA LYS A 84 4.59 -30.15 -28.17
C LYS A 84 5.47 -29.96 -26.94
N MET A 85 6.57 -29.20 -27.06
CA MET A 85 7.39 -28.82 -25.91
C MET A 85 6.62 -27.92 -24.94
N LEU A 86 5.84 -26.96 -25.46
CA LEU A 86 4.98 -26.09 -24.64
C LEU A 86 3.84 -26.88 -23.98
N GLU A 87 3.17 -27.77 -24.71
CA GLU A 87 2.16 -28.72 -24.20
C GLU A 87 2.71 -29.56 -23.04
N SER A 88 3.96 -30.00 -23.16
CA SER A 88 4.58 -30.86 -22.17
C SER A 88 4.92 -30.15 -20.85
N GLY A 89 5.09 -28.83 -20.88
CA GLY A 89 5.43 -28.03 -19.70
C GLY A 89 4.21 -27.52 -18.95
N ASN A 90 3.20 -27.04 -19.67
CA ASN A 90 1.94 -26.57 -19.11
C ASN A 90 0.81 -26.64 -20.17
N PRO A 91 -0.24 -27.46 -19.95
CA PRO A 91 -1.33 -27.63 -20.93
C PRO A 91 -2.10 -26.32 -21.18
N ASP A 92 -2.19 -25.43 -20.20
CA ASP A 92 -2.89 -24.15 -20.35
C ASP A 92 -2.11 -23.18 -21.25
N ILE A 93 -0.79 -23.11 -21.09
CA ILE A 93 0.09 -22.31 -21.97
C ILE A 93 -0.01 -22.82 -23.41
N ALA A 94 -0.08 -24.13 -23.58
CA ALA A 94 -0.24 -24.70 -24.91
C ALA A 94 -1.59 -24.37 -25.56
N ASN A 95 -2.69 -24.40 -24.80
CA ASN A 95 -3.99 -23.97 -25.30
C ASN A 95 -3.96 -22.49 -25.72
N MET A 96 -3.32 -21.62 -24.94
CA MET A 96 -3.18 -20.19 -25.31
C MET A 96 -2.36 -20.00 -26.59
N VAL A 97 -1.31 -20.80 -26.77
CA VAL A 97 -0.43 -20.74 -27.94
C VAL A 97 -1.13 -21.32 -29.17
N ALA A 98 -1.91 -22.39 -29.01
CA ALA A 98 -2.71 -23.00 -30.08
C ALA A 98 -3.82 -22.03 -30.55
N ASP A 99 -4.46 -21.34 -29.62
CA ASP A 99 -5.52 -20.37 -29.91
C ASP A 99 -5.00 -19.03 -30.43
N ASN A 100 -3.72 -18.71 -30.20
CA ASN A 100 -3.07 -17.49 -30.69
C ASN A 100 -1.84 -17.81 -31.59
N PRO A 101 -2.07 -18.01 -32.90
CA PRO A 101 -1.02 -18.38 -33.87
C PRO A 101 0.18 -17.43 -33.92
N LYS A 102 0.01 -16.17 -33.50
CA LYS A 102 1.10 -15.18 -33.52
C LYS A 102 2.17 -15.47 -32.47
N ILE A 103 1.82 -16.11 -31.35
CA ILE A 103 2.82 -16.51 -30.34
C ILE A 103 3.68 -17.63 -30.89
N MET A 104 3.06 -18.60 -31.57
CA MET A 104 3.79 -19.62 -32.31
C MET A 104 4.68 -18.97 -33.39
N GLU A 105 4.20 -17.96 -34.11
CA GLU A 105 5.01 -17.18 -35.05
C GLU A 105 6.23 -16.51 -34.38
N LEU A 106 6.08 -15.98 -33.16
CA LEU A 106 7.19 -15.41 -32.40
C LEU A 106 8.22 -16.48 -32.00
N CYS A 107 7.79 -17.59 -31.40
CA CYS A 107 8.67 -18.68 -30.98
C CYS A 107 9.42 -19.29 -32.18
N THR A 108 8.70 -19.52 -33.28
CA THR A 108 9.28 -20.02 -34.53
C THR A 108 10.21 -18.98 -35.19
N SER A 109 9.90 -17.69 -35.09
CA SER A 109 10.79 -16.61 -35.55
C SER A 109 12.10 -16.59 -34.76
N ILE A 110 12.06 -16.73 -33.43
CA ILE A 110 13.27 -16.82 -32.59
C ILE A 110 14.09 -18.07 -32.99
N ALA A 111 13.44 -19.23 -33.14
CA ALA A 111 14.14 -20.44 -33.60
C ALA A 111 14.76 -20.27 -35.00
N SER A 112 14.05 -19.58 -35.91
CA SER A 112 14.53 -19.30 -37.27
C SER A 112 15.80 -18.44 -37.28
N MET A 113 15.99 -17.54 -36.31
CA MET A 113 17.20 -16.73 -36.17
C MET A 113 18.44 -17.60 -35.95
N PHE A 114 18.33 -18.64 -35.12
CA PHE A 114 19.43 -19.60 -34.90
C PHE A 114 19.68 -20.48 -36.12
N ILE A 115 18.62 -20.91 -36.80
CA ILE A 115 18.73 -21.67 -38.05
C ILE A 115 19.39 -20.83 -39.15
N ALA A 116 19.08 -19.53 -39.23
CA ALA A 116 19.68 -18.63 -40.20
C ALA A 116 21.21 -18.55 -40.07
N LEU A 117 21.76 -18.63 -38.85
CA LEU A 117 23.21 -18.70 -38.63
C LEU A 117 23.82 -19.97 -39.24
N VAL A 118 23.21 -21.13 -39.01
CA VAL A 118 23.68 -22.42 -39.54
C VAL A 118 23.54 -22.46 -41.06
N LEU A 119 22.38 -22.03 -41.57
CA LEU A 119 22.12 -21.96 -43.01
C LEU A 119 23.06 -21.01 -43.73
N PHE A 120 23.37 -19.87 -43.12
CA PHE A 120 24.35 -18.94 -43.69
C PHE A 120 25.69 -19.62 -43.93
N GLU A 121 26.19 -20.39 -42.96
CA GLU A 121 27.46 -21.09 -43.09
C GLU A 121 27.43 -22.15 -44.21
N VAL A 122 26.37 -22.97 -44.24
CA VAL A 122 26.18 -23.98 -45.30
C VAL A 122 26.06 -23.33 -46.67
N LEU A 123 25.20 -22.32 -46.80
CA LEU A 123 24.98 -21.59 -48.05
C LEU A 123 26.27 -20.93 -48.51
N PHE A 124 26.99 -20.25 -47.63
CA PHE A 124 28.24 -19.58 -47.99
C PHE A 124 29.25 -20.56 -48.59
N TRP A 125 29.50 -21.71 -47.96
CA TRP A 125 30.45 -22.69 -48.49
C TRP A 125 29.97 -23.41 -49.74
N VAL A 126 28.72 -23.87 -49.76
CA VAL A 126 28.13 -24.57 -50.91
C VAL A 126 28.12 -23.65 -52.12
N THR A 127 27.58 -22.44 -51.98
CA THR A 127 27.51 -21.49 -53.10
C THR A 127 28.89 -21.01 -53.53
N LYS A 128 29.85 -20.82 -52.62
CA LYS A 128 31.24 -20.51 -52.97
C LYS A 128 31.89 -21.62 -53.80
N LEU A 129 31.58 -22.89 -53.52
CA LEU A 129 32.02 -24.03 -54.32
C LEU A 129 31.33 -24.06 -55.69
N LEU A 130 30.00 -23.91 -55.71
CA LEU A 130 29.17 -23.93 -56.93
C LEU A 130 29.43 -22.74 -57.86
N LEU A 131 29.76 -21.56 -57.33
CA LEU A 131 30.08 -20.36 -58.10
C LEU A 131 31.54 -20.33 -58.58
N TRP A 132 32.39 -21.26 -58.13
CA TRP A 132 33.78 -21.29 -58.55
C TRP A 132 33.95 -21.46 -60.07
N PRO A 133 33.23 -22.38 -60.77
CA PRO A 133 33.28 -22.49 -62.22
C PRO A 133 32.78 -21.23 -62.93
N ILE A 134 31.70 -20.63 -62.44
CA ILE A 134 31.13 -19.37 -62.99
C ILE A 134 32.15 -18.25 -62.87
N TRP A 135 32.75 -18.09 -61.69
CA TRP A 135 33.84 -17.15 -61.48
C TRP A 135 35.04 -17.42 -62.41
N ALA A 136 35.40 -18.68 -62.64
CA ALA A 136 36.50 -19.05 -63.51
C ALA A 136 36.24 -18.64 -64.98
N ILE A 137 35.00 -18.81 -65.46
CA ILE A 137 34.56 -18.37 -66.79
C ILE A 137 34.63 -16.84 -66.89
N PHE A 138 34.02 -16.11 -65.96
CA PHE A 138 34.07 -14.64 -65.95
C PHE A 138 35.51 -14.11 -65.86
N SER A 139 36.35 -14.72 -65.00
CA SER A 139 37.76 -14.36 -64.88
C SER A 139 38.54 -14.62 -66.18
N HIS A 140 38.18 -15.66 -66.93
CA HIS A 140 38.75 -15.92 -68.25
C HIS A 140 38.28 -14.93 -69.31
N MET A 141 37.02 -14.50 -69.27
CA MET A 141 36.47 -13.54 -70.23
C MET A 141 37.02 -12.12 -70.00
N PHE A 142 37.01 -11.62 -68.76
CA PHE A 142 37.46 -10.26 -68.44
C PHE A 142 38.98 -10.10 -68.37
N PHE A 143 39.70 -11.16 -67.99
CA PHE A 143 41.16 -11.16 -67.84
C PHE A 143 41.84 -12.21 -68.71
N GLY A 144 41.20 -12.59 -69.81
CA GLY A 144 41.73 -13.48 -70.83
C GLY A 144 43.05 -12.95 -71.36
N LYS A 145 43.99 -13.85 -71.70
CA LYS A 145 45.28 -13.43 -72.26
C LYS A 145 44.99 -12.71 -73.58
N LYS A 146 45.19 -11.38 -73.64
CA LYS A 146 45.43 -10.72 -74.93
C LYS A 146 46.59 -11.48 -75.57
N LYS A 147 46.34 -12.20 -76.67
CA LYS A 147 47.41 -12.80 -77.47
C LYS A 147 48.36 -11.65 -77.78
N GLN A 148 49.59 -11.68 -77.24
CA GLN A 148 50.65 -10.81 -77.71
C GLN A 148 50.91 -11.23 -79.16
N LYS A 149 50.19 -10.63 -80.10
CA LYS A 149 50.59 -10.60 -81.51
C LYS A 149 51.82 -9.71 -81.59
N GLY A 150 52.98 -10.30 -81.40
CA GLY A 150 54.23 -9.76 -81.91
C GLY A 150 54.45 -10.32 -83.32
N GLU A 151 53.80 -9.74 -84.33
CA GLU A 151 54.32 -9.83 -85.69
C GLU A 151 55.31 -8.66 -85.84
N SER A 152 56.60 -8.95 -85.73
CA SER A 152 57.63 -8.06 -86.26
C SER A 152 57.79 -8.36 -87.75
N LYS A 153 57.62 -7.36 -88.62
CA LYS A 153 57.92 -7.46 -90.07
C LYS A 153 59.42 -7.58 -90.40
N SER A 154 60.23 -8.04 -89.46
CA SER A 154 61.65 -8.37 -89.66
C SER A 154 62.00 -9.45 -88.65
N GLY A 155 62.59 -10.56 -89.12
CA GLY A 155 62.72 -11.86 -88.42
C GLY A 155 63.57 -11.90 -87.13
N ALA A 156 63.53 -10.88 -86.29
CA ALA A 156 64.10 -10.90 -84.95
C ALA A 156 63.05 -11.37 -83.92
N ILE A 157 63.36 -12.46 -83.22
CA ILE A 157 62.59 -12.93 -82.05
C ILE A 157 62.85 -11.95 -80.91
N ILE A 158 62.03 -10.91 -80.78
CA ILE A 158 62.01 -10.08 -79.57
C ILE A 158 61.24 -10.86 -78.50
N ARG A 159 61.98 -11.49 -77.57
CA ARG A 159 61.41 -11.96 -76.30
C ARG A 159 60.95 -10.73 -75.52
N THR A 160 59.69 -10.32 -75.65
CA THR A 160 59.11 -9.37 -74.72
C THR A 160 59.24 -9.95 -73.30
N PRO A 161 59.76 -9.20 -72.33
CA PRO A 161 59.88 -9.70 -70.96
C PRO A 161 58.47 -10.08 -70.50
N LYS A 162 58.29 -11.32 -70.04
CA LYS A 162 57.06 -11.76 -69.35
C LYS A 162 56.75 -10.69 -68.31
N VAL A 163 55.64 -9.98 -68.49
CA VAL A 163 55.17 -8.99 -67.52
C VAL A 163 55.18 -9.67 -66.14
N LYS A 164 56.05 -9.20 -65.24
CA LYS A 164 56.18 -9.79 -63.90
C LYS A 164 54.79 -9.72 -63.27
N LYS A 165 54.14 -10.88 -63.10
CA LYS A 165 52.93 -10.95 -62.29
C LYS A 165 53.30 -10.39 -60.93
N HIS A 166 52.60 -9.35 -60.46
CA HIS A 166 52.78 -8.78 -59.13
C HIS A 166 52.34 -9.80 -58.08
N ALA A 167 53.14 -10.84 -57.87
CA ALA A 167 52.82 -11.98 -57.01
C ALA A 167 52.70 -11.55 -55.55
N GLY A 168 53.57 -10.64 -55.07
CA GLY A 168 53.48 -10.07 -53.73
C GLY A 168 52.19 -9.30 -53.47
N PHE A 169 51.79 -8.39 -54.37
CA PHE A 169 50.49 -7.72 -54.26
C PHE A 169 49.31 -8.68 -54.43
N GLY A 170 49.45 -9.72 -55.25
CA GLY A 170 48.46 -10.81 -55.35
C GLY A 170 48.32 -11.59 -54.04
N ALA A 171 49.43 -11.84 -53.33
CA ALA A 171 49.47 -12.49 -52.02
C ALA A 171 48.81 -11.62 -50.94
N LEU A 172 49.04 -10.30 -50.94
CA LEU A 172 48.37 -9.34 -50.03
C LEU A 172 46.85 -9.32 -50.24
N VAL A 173 46.38 -9.30 -51.49
CA VAL A 173 44.93 -9.41 -51.75
C VAL A 173 44.40 -10.80 -51.41
N GLY A 174 45.23 -11.84 -51.57
CA GLY A 174 44.93 -13.19 -51.09
C GLY A 174 44.77 -13.25 -49.57
N LEU A 175 45.59 -12.51 -48.82
CA LEU A 175 45.47 -12.35 -47.37
C LEU A 175 44.13 -11.70 -47.01
N GLY A 176 43.79 -10.56 -47.65
CA GLY A 176 42.50 -9.90 -47.44
C GLY A 176 41.30 -10.79 -47.78
N LEU A 177 41.37 -11.55 -48.87
CA LEU A 177 40.35 -12.55 -49.22
C LEU A 177 40.28 -13.67 -48.18
N GLY A 178 41.43 -14.16 -47.69
CA GLY A 178 41.50 -15.16 -46.62
C GLY A 178 40.81 -14.68 -45.35
N LEU A 179 41.10 -13.45 -44.95
CA LEU A 179 40.46 -12.80 -43.80
C LEU A 179 38.95 -12.63 -43.98
N ILE A 180 38.47 -12.21 -45.16
CA ILE A 180 37.02 -12.12 -45.45
C ILE A 180 36.35 -13.50 -45.43
N VAL A 181 37.00 -14.53 -45.98
CA VAL A 181 36.47 -15.88 -45.91
C VAL A 181 36.37 -16.34 -44.46
N CYS A 182 37.42 -16.14 -43.67
CA CYS A 182 37.40 -16.46 -42.26
C CYS A 182 36.33 -15.66 -41.50
N MET A 183 36.19 -14.37 -41.80
CA MET A 183 35.15 -13.51 -41.25
C MET A 183 33.77 -14.15 -41.41
N PHE A 184 33.39 -14.57 -42.62
CA PHE A 184 32.12 -15.25 -42.87
C PHE A 184 32.04 -16.64 -42.21
N THR A 185 33.09 -17.46 -42.32
CA THR A 185 33.12 -18.82 -41.75
C THR A 185 32.95 -18.87 -40.23
N PHE A 186 33.46 -17.85 -39.53
CA PHE A 186 33.40 -17.82 -38.07
C PHE A 186 32.24 -16.98 -37.52
N VAL A 187 31.30 -16.49 -38.35
CA VAL A 187 30.13 -15.71 -37.87
C VAL A 187 29.30 -16.47 -36.81
N PRO A 188 28.88 -17.73 -37.03
CA PRO A 188 28.05 -18.43 -36.05
C PRO A 188 28.79 -18.68 -34.74
N LEU A 189 30.08 -19.04 -34.83
CA LEU A 189 30.93 -19.29 -33.66
C LEU A 189 31.15 -17.99 -32.86
N HIS A 190 31.43 -16.89 -33.56
CA HIS A 190 31.55 -15.56 -32.97
C HIS A 190 30.27 -15.14 -32.26
N PHE A 191 29.10 -15.33 -32.89
CA PHE A 191 27.81 -15.02 -32.29
C PHE A 191 27.56 -15.82 -31.01
N ILE A 192 27.65 -17.15 -31.05
CA ILE A 192 27.40 -18.01 -29.89
C ILE A 192 28.35 -17.63 -28.75
N ASN A 193 29.65 -17.49 -29.04
CA ASN A 193 30.62 -17.08 -28.04
C ASN A 193 30.29 -15.69 -27.46
N GLN A 194 29.92 -14.72 -28.29
CA GLN A 194 29.52 -13.39 -27.83
C GLN A 194 28.30 -13.44 -26.90
N GLN A 195 27.27 -14.23 -27.24
CA GLN A 195 26.07 -14.35 -26.41
C GLN A 195 26.37 -15.06 -25.08
N VAL A 196 27.12 -16.16 -25.12
CA VAL A 196 27.52 -16.92 -23.93
C VAL A 196 28.39 -16.05 -23.01
N MET A 197 29.37 -15.33 -23.56
CA MET A 197 30.21 -14.42 -22.77
C MET A 197 29.42 -13.24 -22.22
N ALA A 198 28.45 -12.70 -22.97
CA ALA A 198 27.56 -11.65 -22.48
C ALA A 198 26.72 -12.16 -21.31
N ILE A 199 26.04 -13.30 -21.45
CA ILE A 199 25.29 -13.91 -20.34
C ILE A 199 26.20 -14.14 -19.13
N GLU A 200 27.36 -14.76 -19.33
CA GLU A 200 28.30 -15.05 -18.25
C GLU A 200 28.76 -13.77 -17.52
N THR A 201 29.07 -12.71 -18.26
CA THR A 201 29.56 -11.44 -17.68
C THR A 201 28.43 -10.67 -16.98
N GLU A 202 27.26 -10.58 -17.62
CA GLU A 202 26.12 -9.81 -17.10
C GLU A 202 25.44 -10.50 -15.90
N THR A 203 25.57 -11.83 -15.78
CA THR A 203 25.04 -12.63 -14.65
C THR A 203 26.07 -12.88 -13.55
N ALA A 204 27.28 -12.34 -13.69
CA ALA A 204 28.38 -12.64 -12.79
C ALA A 204 28.09 -12.13 -11.36
N THR A 205 28.14 -13.04 -10.39
CA THR A 205 27.97 -12.76 -8.95
C THR A 205 29.17 -13.29 -8.18
N GLU A 206 29.54 -12.62 -7.08
CA GLU A 206 30.56 -13.14 -6.17
C GLU A 206 30.04 -14.39 -5.47
N GLN A 207 30.83 -15.47 -5.50
CA GLN A 207 30.51 -16.73 -4.88
C GLN A 207 31.13 -16.82 -3.49
N THR A 208 30.66 -17.75 -2.66
CA THR A 208 31.21 -18.00 -1.31
C THR A 208 32.70 -18.35 -1.28
N ASP A 209 33.27 -18.80 -2.41
CA ASP A 209 34.69 -19.09 -2.58
C ASP A 209 35.53 -17.85 -2.99
N GLY A 210 34.92 -16.67 -3.06
CA GLY A 210 35.55 -15.41 -3.47
C GLY A 210 35.77 -15.29 -4.98
N THR A 211 35.26 -16.21 -5.79
CA THR A 211 35.31 -16.12 -7.26
C THR A 211 34.04 -15.48 -7.81
N THR A 212 34.16 -14.67 -8.86
CA THR A 212 32.99 -14.18 -9.59
C THR A 212 32.63 -15.17 -10.69
N LYS A 213 31.43 -15.75 -10.65
CA LYS A 213 30.93 -16.70 -11.66
C LYS A 213 29.56 -16.25 -12.16
N GLY A 214 29.33 -16.36 -13.46
CA GLY A 214 28.01 -16.19 -14.06
C GLY A 214 27.21 -17.49 -14.08
N ILE A 215 25.96 -17.40 -14.51
CA ILE A 215 25.00 -18.52 -14.53
C ILE A 215 25.51 -19.71 -15.36
N ILE A 216 26.26 -19.45 -16.45
CA ILE A 216 26.73 -20.53 -17.32
C ILE A 216 27.87 -21.28 -16.65
N SER A 217 28.79 -20.57 -15.99
CA SER A 217 29.83 -21.20 -15.17
C SER A 217 29.26 -21.99 -14.00
N GLU A 218 28.21 -21.50 -13.36
CA GLU A 218 27.50 -22.23 -12.30
C GLU A 218 26.86 -23.53 -12.83
N MET A 219 26.14 -23.45 -13.96
CA MET A 219 25.48 -24.61 -14.56
C MET A 219 26.45 -25.65 -15.11
N LEU A 220 27.57 -25.22 -15.71
CA LEU A 220 28.53 -26.11 -16.37
C LEU A 220 29.65 -26.59 -15.44
N GLY A 221 29.86 -25.96 -14.29
CA GLY A 221 30.93 -26.28 -13.35
C GLY A 221 32.31 -26.29 -14.01
N GLU A 222 33.07 -27.38 -13.86
CA GLU A 222 34.41 -27.50 -14.48
C GLU A 222 34.42 -27.45 -16.01
N ASN A 223 33.28 -27.61 -16.67
CA ASN A 223 33.16 -27.48 -18.12
C ASN A 223 33.08 -26.02 -18.59
N ALA A 224 32.92 -25.06 -17.69
CA ALA A 224 32.91 -23.63 -17.99
C ALA A 224 34.18 -23.16 -18.73
N LYS A 225 35.33 -23.83 -18.50
CA LYS A 225 36.59 -23.59 -19.21
C LYS A 225 36.53 -23.73 -20.74
N TYR A 226 35.47 -24.33 -21.29
CA TYR A 226 35.26 -24.42 -22.74
C TYR A 226 34.57 -23.18 -23.33
N ILE A 227 33.95 -22.34 -22.49
CA ILE A 227 33.26 -21.12 -22.91
C ILE A 227 34.24 -20.11 -23.50
N THR A 228 35.40 -19.92 -22.88
CA THR A 228 36.37 -18.89 -23.31
C THR A 228 37.28 -19.34 -24.45
N VAL A 229 37.17 -20.59 -24.93
CA VAL A 229 38.10 -21.20 -25.90
C VAL A 229 38.22 -20.40 -27.19
N TYR A 230 37.11 -19.86 -27.70
CA TYR A 230 37.12 -19.04 -28.91
C TYR A 230 37.70 -17.66 -28.62
N GLU A 231 37.26 -16.96 -27.57
CA GLU A 231 37.78 -15.64 -27.19
C GLU A 231 39.29 -15.65 -26.92
N ASP A 232 39.78 -16.71 -26.27
CA ASP A 232 41.20 -16.90 -25.95
C ASP A 232 42.06 -17.25 -27.17
N SER A 233 41.42 -17.70 -28.26
CA SER A 233 42.11 -18.12 -29.48
C SER A 233 42.83 -16.95 -30.18
N TYR A 234 43.90 -17.28 -30.91
CA TYR A 234 44.59 -16.30 -31.75
C TYR A 234 43.69 -15.74 -32.85
N VAL A 235 42.65 -16.48 -33.24
CA VAL A 235 41.68 -16.09 -34.28
C VAL A 235 40.82 -14.93 -33.80
N ALA A 236 40.17 -15.08 -32.65
CA ALA A 236 39.34 -14.01 -32.07
C ALA A 236 40.15 -12.75 -31.81
N LYS A 237 41.34 -12.88 -31.22
CA LYS A 237 42.27 -11.75 -31.02
C LYS A 237 42.64 -11.06 -32.33
N THR A 238 42.99 -11.83 -33.36
CA THR A 238 43.32 -11.26 -34.68
C THR A 238 42.14 -10.53 -35.29
N PHE A 239 40.93 -11.08 -35.22
CA PHE A 239 39.72 -10.45 -35.77
C PHE A 239 39.31 -9.19 -35.01
N LYS A 240 39.49 -9.17 -33.70
CA LYS A 240 39.27 -7.98 -32.87
C LYS A 240 40.21 -6.85 -33.30
N TYR A 241 41.51 -7.11 -33.40
CA TYR A 241 42.48 -6.08 -33.81
C TYR A 241 42.32 -5.62 -35.27
N SER A 242 41.88 -6.50 -36.16
CA SER A 242 41.70 -6.15 -37.58
C SER A 242 40.35 -5.49 -37.89
N GLY A 243 39.49 -5.26 -36.90
CA GLY A 243 38.12 -4.75 -37.08
C GLY A 243 37.14 -5.74 -37.71
N ILE A 244 37.57 -6.99 -37.94
CA ILE A 244 36.72 -8.06 -38.49
C ILE A 244 35.65 -8.46 -37.47
N GLY A 245 35.98 -8.44 -36.17
CA GLY A 245 35.03 -8.75 -35.10
C GLY A 245 33.79 -7.86 -35.13
N LEU A 246 33.94 -6.56 -35.42
CA LEU A 246 32.81 -5.64 -35.56
C LEU A 246 31.91 -6.02 -36.74
N ALA A 247 32.52 -6.41 -37.86
CA ALA A 247 31.78 -6.84 -39.04
C ALA A 247 31.08 -8.19 -38.82
N GLN A 248 31.69 -9.10 -38.04
CA GLN A 248 31.06 -10.35 -37.62
C GLN A 248 29.87 -10.12 -36.70
N SER A 249 30.00 -9.24 -35.69
CA SER A 249 28.87 -8.86 -34.82
C SER A 249 27.73 -8.21 -35.59
N PHE A 250 28.04 -7.31 -36.54
CA PHE A 250 27.01 -6.72 -37.40
C PHE A 250 26.27 -7.77 -38.25
N MET A 251 27.00 -8.72 -38.85
CA MET A 251 26.37 -9.77 -39.65
C MET A 251 25.60 -10.76 -38.80
N SER A 252 26.09 -11.11 -37.61
CA SER A 252 25.34 -11.96 -36.70
C SER A 252 24.05 -11.28 -36.26
N ASP A 253 24.10 -9.99 -35.90
CA ASP A 253 22.90 -9.23 -35.55
C ASP A 253 21.90 -9.20 -36.70
N LEU A 254 22.35 -9.06 -37.95
CA LEU A 254 21.48 -9.14 -39.12
C LEU A 254 20.85 -10.53 -39.31
N LEU A 255 21.63 -11.60 -39.10
CA LEU A 255 21.15 -12.99 -39.20
C LEU A 255 20.20 -13.35 -38.06
N THR A 256 20.41 -12.76 -36.88
CA THR A 256 19.61 -12.98 -35.67
C THR A 256 18.69 -11.81 -35.35
N SER A 257 18.24 -11.12 -36.39
CA SER A 257 17.18 -10.10 -36.31
C SER A 257 15.90 -10.64 -36.94
N ALA A 258 14.76 -10.42 -36.29
CA ALA A 258 13.45 -10.57 -36.91
C ALA A 258 12.55 -9.38 -36.59
N LYS A 259 11.57 -9.15 -37.46
CA LYS A 259 10.52 -8.16 -37.21
C LYS A 259 9.26 -8.92 -36.82
N PHE A 260 8.70 -8.58 -35.66
CA PHE A 260 7.45 -9.14 -35.15
C PHE A 260 6.61 -7.98 -34.61
N ASN A 261 5.35 -7.87 -35.05
CA ASN A 261 4.43 -6.79 -34.64
C ASN A 261 5.00 -5.37 -34.69
N GLY A 262 5.77 -5.06 -35.73
CA GLY A 262 6.39 -3.75 -35.87
C GLY A 262 7.70 -3.58 -35.08
N GLN A 263 7.97 -4.42 -34.08
CA GLN A 263 9.20 -4.41 -33.30
C GLN A 263 10.30 -5.23 -33.96
N ARG A 264 11.54 -4.73 -33.88
CA ARG A 264 12.73 -5.45 -34.36
C ARG A 264 13.40 -6.13 -33.18
N ILE A 265 13.28 -7.45 -33.12
CA ILE A 265 13.92 -8.30 -32.12
C ILE A 265 15.33 -8.60 -32.60
N VAL A 266 16.33 -8.38 -31.75
CA VAL A 266 17.74 -8.72 -32.01
C VAL A 266 18.28 -9.47 -30.79
N ILE A 267 18.66 -10.74 -30.95
CA ILE A 267 19.03 -11.61 -29.81
C ILE A 267 20.12 -10.99 -28.93
N SER A 268 21.14 -10.35 -29.53
CA SER A 268 22.22 -9.70 -28.78
C SER A 268 21.75 -8.59 -27.84
N LYS A 269 20.72 -7.83 -28.25
CA LYS A 269 20.11 -6.79 -27.41
C LYS A 269 19.23 -7.40 -26.33
N GLU A 270 18.44 -8.42 -26.66
CA GLU A 270 17.59 -9.10 -25.69
C GLU A 270 18.43 -9.76 -24.60
N VAL A 271 19.57 -10.37 -24.93
CA VAL A 271 20.51 -10.90 -23.93
C VAL A 271 21.07 -9.79 -23.04
N SER A 272 21.49 -8.65 -23.60
CA SER A 272 22.01 -7.54 -22.79
C SER A 272 20.96 -6.89 -21.88
N SER A 273 19.68 -6.94 -22.27
CA SER A 273 18.58 -6.45 -21.43
C SER A 273 18.22 -7.48 -20.36
N LEU A 274 18.10 -8.76 -20.73
CA LEU A 274 17.49 -9.77 -19.86
C LEU A 274 18.48 -10.52 -18.95
N ALA A 275 19.72 -10.74 -19.38
CA ALA A 275 20.70 -11.45 -18.57
C ALA A 275 21.01 -10.77 -17.22
N PRO A 276 21.19 -9.43 -17.14
CA PRO A 276 21.45 -8.73 -15.89
C PRO A 276 20.38 -8.95 -14.81
N ILE A 277 19.11 -9.14 -15.20
CA ILE A 277 18.00 -9.37 -14.26
C ILE A 277 18.26 -10.57 -13.36
N TYR A 278 18.99 -11.59 -13.84
CA TYR A 278 19.33 -12.73 -13.00
C TYR A 278 20.26 -12.35 -11.85
N ARG A 279 21.25 -11.48 -12.10
CA ARG A 279 22.13 -10.94 -11.06
C ARG A 279 21.31 -10.09 -10.10
N ASP A 280 20.48 -9.20 -10.62
CA ASP A 280 19.64 -8.31 -9.83
C ASP A 280 18.67 -9.10 -8.93
N TYR A 281 18.06 -10.17 -9.47
CA TYR A 281 17.23 -11.10 -8.70
C TYR A 281 18.03 -11.83 -7.61
N LYS A 282 19.23 -12.32 -7.92
CA LYS A 282 20.09 -12.96 -6.91
C LYS A 282 20.45 -12.01 -5.78
N GLU A 283 20.81 -10.77 -6.13
CA GLU A 283 21.14 -9.73 -5.16
C GLU A 283 19.94 -9.42 -4.26
N ILE A 284 18.73 -9.29 -4.83
CA ILE A 284 17.50 -9.11 -4.03
C ILE A 284 17.24 -10.32 -3.10
N MET A 285 17.48 -11.53 -3.57
CA MET A 285 17.28 -12.77 -2.80
C MET A 285 18.28 -12.93 -1.63
N GLU A 286 19.35 -12.15 -1.58
CA GLU A 286 20.28 -12.13 -0.44
C GLU A 286 19.73 -11.35 0.76
N TYR A 287 18.73 -10.49 0.54
CA TYR A 287 18.06 -9.75 1.59
C TYR A 287 16.92 -10.55 2.24
N ASP A 288 16.75 -10.38 3.54
CA ASP A 288 15.55 -10.88 4.23
C ASP A 288 14.39 -9.92 3.96
N LEU A 289 13.59 -10.23 2.93
CA LEU A 289 12.43 -9.42 2.52
C LEU A 289 11.37 -9.25 3.63
N GLN A 290 11.41 -10.06 4.70
CA GLN A 290 10.50 -9.93 5.83
C GLN A 290 11.01 -8.91 6.88
N ASN A 291 12.31 -8.62 6.89
CA ASN A 291 12.96 -7.77 7.89
C ASN A 291 13.92 -6.78 7.23
N LEU A 292 13.40 -5.97 6.29
CA LEU A 292 14.22 -4.98 5.58
C LEU A 292 14.45 -3.73 6.45
N SER A 293 15.71 -3.37 6.65
CA SER A 293 16.06 -2.07 7.21
C SER A 293 15.95 -0.96 6.16
N GLN A 294 15.87 0.30 6.59
CA GLN A 294 15.92 1.45 5.68
C GLN A 294 17.10 1.40 4.70
N ALA A 295 18.29 1.00 5.17
CA ALA A 295 19.48 0.90 4.33
C ALA A 295 19.42 -0.25 3.31
N ASP A 296 18.59 -1.27 3.55
CA ASP A 296 18.34 -2.34 2.60
C ASP A 296 17.36 -1.88 1.52
N ILE A 297 16.29 -1.18 1.91
CA ILE A 297 15.31 -0.61 0.98
C ILE A 297 15.98 0.40 0.03
N ASP A 298 16.86 1.27 0.55
CA ASP A 298 17.65 2.23 -0.23
C ASP A 298 18.53 1.57 -1.31
N LYS A 299 18.91 0.30 -1.12
CA LYS A 299 19.67 -0.48 -2.11
C LYS A 299 18.77 -1.29 -3.03
N ILE A 300 17.68 -1.86 -2.52
CA ILE A 300 16.77 -2.71 -3.30
C ILE A 300 15.98 -1.89 -4.31
N LEU A 301 15.47 -0.70 -3.95
CA LEU A 301 14.62 0.10 -4.84
C LEU A 301 15.29 0.43 -6.19
N PRO A 302 16.54 0.92 -6.23
CA PRO A 302 17.24 1.15 -7.51
C PRO A 302 17.44 -0.13 -8.33
N ILE A 303 17.67 -1.28 -7.68
CA ILE A 303 17.83 -2.58 -8.37
C ILE A 303 16.50 -2.99 -8.99
N VAL A 304 15.39 -2.82 -8.27
CA VAL A 304 14.04 -3.11 -8.75
C VAL A 304 13.68 -2.21 -9.95
N ASP A 305 13.99 -0.91 -9.89
CA ASP A 305 13.78 0.04 -10.98
C ASP A 305 14.55 -0.34 -12.25
N ASP A 306 15.85 -0.62 -12.11
CA ASP A 306 16.68 -1.02 -13.25
C ASP A 306 16.23 -2.37 -13.84
N ALA A 307 15.95 -3.37 -12.99
CA ALA A 307 15.48 -4.68 -13.43
C ALA A 307 14.12 -4.58 -14.17
N GLN A 308 13.18 -3.83 -13.62
CA GLN A 308 11.88 -3.58 -14.26
C GLN A 308 12.05 -2.84 -15.58
N SER A 309 12.81 -1.75 -15.62
CA SER A 309 13.09 -1.00 -16.85
C SER A 309 13.69 -1.91 -17.94
N ARG A 310 14.61 -2.80 -17.56
CA ARG A 310 15.21 -3.79 -18.48
C ARG A 310 14.19 -4.81 -18.99
N ILE A 311 13.36 -5.41 -18.12
CA ILE A 311 12.28 -6.33 -18.51
C ILE A 311 11.33 -5.64 -19.48
N LEU A 312 10.88 -4.44 -19.12
CA LEU A 312 9.88 -3.71 -19.89
C LEU A 312 10.46 -3.12 -21.17
N SER A 313 11.79 -2.98 -21.29
CA SER A 313 12.47 -2.59 -22.53
C SER A 313 12.59 -3.73 -23.55
N SER A 314 12.49 -4.99 -23.12
CA SER A 314 12.67 -6.17 -23.99
C SER A 314 11.63 -6.22 -25.10
N SER A 315 12.10 -6.37 -26.34
CA SER A 315 11.19 -6.45 -27.49
C SER A 315 10.42 -7.76 -27.49
N ILE A 316 11.02 -8.84 -26.95
CA ILE A 316 10.34 -10.12 -26.76
C ILE A 316 9.21 -9.94 -25.76
N VAL A 317 9.50 -9.39 -24.57
CA VAL A 317 8.49 -9.20 -23.52
C VAL A 317 7.34 -8.31 -24.00
N LYS A 318 7.64 -7.18 -24.64
CA LYS A 318 6.62 -6.29 -25.23
C LYS A 318 5.77 -7.00 -26.27
N SER A 319 6.40 -7.78 -27.15
CA SER A 319 5.70 -8.52 -28.20
C SER A 319 4.79 -9.61 -27.65
N VAL A 320 5.25 -10.34 -26.63
CA VAL A 320 4.46 -11.35 -25.93
C VAL A 320 3.29 -10.70 -25.21
N TYR A 321 3.54 -9.65 -24.41
CA TYR A 321 2.50 -8.96 -23.64
C TYR A 321 1.39 -8.41 -24.55
N ASN A 322 1.77 -7.67 -25.60
CA ASN A 322 0.80 -7.01 -26.48
C ASN A 322 -0.07 -8.01 -27.28
N GLU A 323 0.33 -9.28 -27.39
CA GLU A 323 -0.49 -10.33 -28.02
C GLU A 323 -1.24 -11.20 -27.00
N LEU A 324 -0.60 -11.56 -25.88
CA LEU A 324 -1.18 -12.45 -24.88
C LEU A 324 -2.17 -11.72 -23.97
N ALA A 325 -1.83 -10.54 -23.48
CA ALA A 325 -2.63 -9.88 -22.45
C ALA A 325 -4.07 -9.58 -22.94
N PRO A 326 -4.29 -9.05 -24.17
CA PRO A 326 -5.64 -8.87 -24.69
C PRO A 326 -6.40 -10.20 -24.91
N TYR A 327 -5.71 -11.25 -25.34
CA TYR A 327 -6.30 -12.59 -25.52
C TYR A 327 -6.74 -13.18 -24.16
N ILE A 328 -5.86 -13.12 -23.15
CA ILE A 328 -6.15 -13.59 -21.79
C ILE A 328 -7.37 -12.84 -21.24
N ALA A 329 -7.36 -11.51 -21.32
CA ALA A 329 -8.44 -10.68 -20.81
C ALA A 329 -9.77 -10.95 -21.50
N LYS A 330 -9.77 -11.10 -22.83
CA LYS A 330 -10.97 -11.47 -23.59
C LYS A 330 -11.55 -12.79 -23.09
N ASN A 331 -10.72 -13.81 -22.90
CA ASN A 331 -11.18 -15.10 -22.41
C ASN A 331 -11.63 -15.06 -20.94
N MET A 332 -10.95 -14.32 -20.07
CA MET A 332 -11.38 -14.10 -18.67
C MET A 332 -12.80 -13.49 -18.59
N VAL A 333 -13.13 -12.58 -19.52
CA VAL A 333 -14.41 -11.86 -19.54
C VAL A 333 -15.52 -12.64 -20.25
N THR A 334 -15.19 -13.44 -21.27
CA THR A 334 -16.16 -14.08 -22.17
C THR A 334 -16.31 -15.59 -22.01
N ASN A 335 -15.33 -16.27 -21.40
CA ASN A 335 -15.32 -17.72 -21.24
C ASN A 335 -15.31 -18.10 -19.74
N PRO A 336 -16.46 -18.52 -19.18
CA PRO A 336 -16.57 -18.92 -17.77
C PRO A 336 -15.74 -20.14 -17.36
N ASN A 337 -15.26 -20.93 -18.34
CA ASN A 337 -14.44 -22.12 -18.10
C ASN A 337 -12.97 -21.88 -18.44
N TYR A 338 -12.55 -20.62 -18.58
CA TYR A 338 -11.15 -20.29 -18.80
C TYR A 338 -10.33 -20.65 -17.55
N PHE A 339 -9.10 -21.13 -17.73
CA PHE A 339 -8.28 -21.60 -16.61
C PHE A 339 -7.85 -20.45 -15.68
N ILE A 340 -7.85 -19.20 -16.18
CA ILE A 340 -7.73 -17.98 -15.37
C ILE A 340 -9.12 -17.40 -15.19
N ASN A 341 -9.70 -17.53 -14.01
CA ASN A 341 -11.02 -16.96 -13.72
C ASN A 341 -10.88 -15.59 -13.05
N LEU A 342 -11.84 -14.71 -13.33
CA LEU A 342 -12.03 -13.53 -12.51
C LEU A 342 -12.40 -13.97 -11.08
N PRO A 343 -11.96 -13.24 -10.04
CA PRO A 343 -12.41 -13.52 -8.69
C PRO A 343 -13.94 -13.43 -8.65
N SER A 344 -14.56 -14.42 -8.02
CA SER A 344 -16.00 -14.45 -7.75
C SER A 344 -16.23 -14.02 -6.31
N PHE A 345 -16.95 -12.94 -6.14
CA PHE A 345 -17.47 -12.47 -4.87
C PHE A 345 -18.93 -12.95 -4.71
N ASP A 346 -19.39 -13.08 -3.47
CA ASP A 346 -20.81 -13.32 -3.14
C ASP A 346 -21.67 -12.05 -3.35
N ASN A 347 -21.34 -11.28 -4.38
CA ASN A 347 -21.93 -10.00 -4.72
C ASN A 347 -21.87 -9.81 -6.25
N GLU A 348 -23.02 -9.93 -6.92
CA GLU A 348 -23.15 -9.81 -8.39
C GLU A 348 -22.61 -8.48 -8.91
N PHE A 349 -22.76 -7.43 -8.10
CA PHE A 349 -22.29 -6.11 -8.44
C PHE A 349 -20.76 -6.00 -8.42
N LEU A 350 -20.06 -6.51 -7.38
CA LEU A 350 -18.60 -6.58 -7.36
C LEU A 350 -18.05 -7.43 -8.52
N ASN A 351 -18.70 -8.56 -8.82
CA ASN A 351 -18.35 -9.40 -9.98
C ASN A 351 -18.47 -8.62 -11.30
N THR A 352 -19.53 -7.83 -11.44
CA THR A 352 -19.75 -6.97 -12.62
C THR A 352 -18.70 -5.86 -12.70
N THR A 353 -18.36 -5.23 -11.58
CA THR A 353 -17.33 -4.19 -11.51
C THR A 353 -15.96 -4.74 -11.90
N VAL A 354 -15.54 -5.88 -11.36
CA VAL A 354 -14.26 -6.51 -11.74
C VAL A 354 -14.23 -6.87 -13.22
N LYS A 355 -15.34 -7.38 -13.76
CA LYS A 355 -15.47 -7.63 -15.20
C LYS A 355 -15.33 -6.35 -16.03
N ASN A 356 -15.94 -5.25 -15.59
CA ASN A 356 -15.86 -3.95 -16.27
C ASN A 356 -14.47 -3.34 -16.16
N VAL A 357 -13.76 -3.53 -15.05
CA VAL A 357 -12.35 -3.14 -14.88
C VAL A 357 -11.47 -3.83 -15.91
N VAL A 358 -11.60 -5.16 -16.04
CA VAL A 358 -10.82 -5.92 -17.04
C VAL A 358 -11.20 -5.48 -18.45
N LYS A 359 -12.49 -5.23 -18.73
CA LYS A 359 -12.89 -4.67 -20.02
C LYS A 359 -12.25 -3.31 -20.30
N ALA A 360 -12.31 -2.37 -19.36
CA ALA A 360 -11.75 -1.04 -19.52
C ALA A 360 -10.23 -1.08 -19.74
N PHE A 361 -9.51 -1.83 -18.89
CA PHE A 361 -8.05 -1.97 -18.95
C PHE A 361 -7.58 -2.55 -20.30
N PHE A 362 -8.29 -3.56 -20.81
CA PHE A 362 -7.91 -4.24 -22.05
C PHE A 362 -8.65 -3.72 -23.29
N GLY A 363 -9.39 -2.62 -23.17
CA GLY A 363 -10.15 -2.02 -24.28
C GLY A 363 -11.21 -2.96 -24.87
N ILE A 364 -11.81 -3.85 -24.09
CA ILE A 364 -12.82 -4.80 -24.57
C ILE A 364 -14.18 -4.10 -24.60
N ASP A 365 -14.82 -4.06 -25.77
CA ASP A 365 -16.12 -3.43 -25.95
C ASP A 365 -17.29 -4.31 -25.46
N GLU A 366 -18.52 -3.82 -25.64
CA GLU A 366 -19.73 -4.54 -25.25
C GLU A 366 -19.94 -5.85 -26.02
N HIS A 367 -19.37 -5.97 -27.21
CA HIS A 367 -19.42 -7.17 -28.06
C HIS A 367 -18.31 -8.16 -27.75
N GLY A 368 -17.37 -7.80 -26.86
CA GLY A 368 -16.21 -8.65 -26.53
C GLY A 368 -15.06 -8.52 -27.51
N ASP A 369 -15.05 -7.46 -28.33
CA ASP A 369 -13.97 -7.16 -29.27
C ASP A 369 -12.98 -6.16 -28.69
N ILE A 370 -11.72 -6.24 -29.13
CA ILE A 370 -10.63 -5.42 -28.59
C ILE A 370 -10.53 -4.12 -29.40
N ASP A 371 -10.81 -3.01 -28.74
CA ASP A 371 -10.51 -1.66 -29.20
C ASP A 371 -9.04 -1.31 -28.89
N ASN A 372 -8.19 -1.46 -29.91
CA ASN A 372 -6.76 -1.16 -29.83
C ASN A 372 -6.44 0.32 -29.49
N THR A 373 -7.42 1.23 -29.55
CA THR A 373 -7.24 2.64 -29.15
C THR A 373 -7.38 2.85 -27.65
N LYS A 374 -8.12 1.98 -26.97
CA LYS A 374 -8.35 2.01 -25.51
C LYS A 374 -7.51 1.01 -24.74
N LEU A 375 -6.92 0.03 -25.42
CA LEU A 375 -6.03 -0.96 -24.83
C LEU A 375 -4.83 -0.30 -24.13
N VAL A 376 -4.66 -0.60 -22.84
CA VAL A 376 -3.42 -0.32 -22.10
C VAL A 376 -2.30 -1.19 -22.67
N LYS A 377 -1.28 -0.55 -23.24
CA LYS A 377 -0.13 -1.23 -23.86
C LYS A 377 0.99 -1.43 -22.85
N MET A 378 1.96 -2.27 -23.20
CA MET A 378 3.13 -2.50 -22.35
C MET A 378 3.91 -1.21 -22.05
N GLU A 379 3.93 -0.26 -23.00
CA GLU A 379 4.56 1.04 -22.78
C GLU A 379 3.84 1.88 -21.71
N ASP A 380 2.52 1.75 -21.62
CA ASP A 380 1.72 2.43 -20.60
C ASP A 380 1.99 1.81 -19.22
N ILE A 381 2.02 0.48 -19.12
CA ILE A 381 2.40 -0.23 -17.88
C ILE A 381 3.82 0.12 -17.47
N SER A 382 4.74 0.26 -18.42
CA SER A 382 6.11 0.67 -18.14
C SER A 382 6.20 2.06 -17.55
N ALA A 383 5.38 3.00 -18.01
CA ALA A 383 5.31 4.32 -17.41
C ALA A 383 4.70 4.24 -16.00
N ASP A 384 3.64 3.46 -15.82
CA ASP A 384 2.92 3.33 -14.55
C ASP A 384 3.75 2.67 -13.46
N VAL A 385 4.50 1.60 -13.77
CA VAL A 385 5.35 0.93 -12.78
C VAL A 385 6.47 1.87 -12.30
N SER A 386 7.01 2.73 -13.18
CA SER A 386 7.94 3.79 -12.74
C SER A 386 7.28 4.77 -11.77
N LYS A 387 5.98 5.10 -11.94
CA LYS A 387 5.24 5.91 -10.95
C LYS A 387 5.04 5.19 -9.61
N VAL A 388 4.85 3.87 -9.63
CA VAL A 388 4.75 3.08 -8.40
C VAL A 388 6.09 3.11 -7.65
N ILE A 389 7.20 3.02 -8.38
CA ILE A 389 8.54 3.13 -7.81
C ILE A 389 8.78 4.54 -7.26
N ASP A 390 8.43 5.61 -8.00
CA ASP A 390 8.49 6.99 -7.50
C ASP A 390 7.72 7.14 -6.16
N ILE A 391 6.53 6.54 -6.06
CA ILE A 391 5.73 6.55 -4.82
C ILE A 391 6.46 5.78 -3.72
N ALA A 392 7.01 4.60 -4.01
CA ALA A 392 7.78 3.82 -3.05
C ALA A 392 9.01 4.59 -2.55
N GLU A 393 9.74 5.27 -3.43
CA GLU A 393 10.85 6.14 -3.06
C GLU A 393 10.41 7.28 -2.13
N ARG A 394 9.28 7.95 -2.43
CA ARG A 394 8.73 8.99 -1.56
C ARG A 394 8.30 8.48 -0.19
N LEU A 395 7.64 7.33 -0.13
CA LEU A 395 7.28 6.71 1.14
C LEU A 395 8.53 6.28 1.92
N ASN A 396 9.55 5.79 1.21
CA ASN A 396 10.84 5.41 1.78
C ASN A 396 11.61 6.61 2.36
N GLU A 397 11.59 7.77 1.70
CA GLU A 397 12.18 9.02 2.22
C GLU A 397 11.60 9.42 3.59
N THR A 398 10.34 9.01 3.86
CA THR A 398 9.67 9.22 5.15
C THR A 398 9.78 8.06 6.12
N LYS A 399 10.53 7.00 5.79
CA LYS A 399 10.66 5.76 6.60
C LYS A 399 9.36 5.00 6.86
N LEU A 400 8.27 5.35 6.17
CA LEU A 400 6.99 4.67 6.35
C LEU A 400 7.06 3.21 5.90
N ILE A 401 7.84 2.93 4.84
CA ILE A 401 8.01 1.56 4.34
C ILE A 401 8.69 0.68 5.40
N GLU A 402 9.70 1.19 6.11
CA GLU A 402 10.37 0.46 7.19
C GLU A 402 9.39 0.04 8.29
N TYR A 403 8.55 0.95 8.78
CA TYR A 403 7.53 0.64 9.80
C TYR A 403 6.49 -0.37 9.30
N VAL A 404 6.06 -0.26 8.04
CA VAL A 404 5.10 -1.18 7.44
C VAL A 404 5.68 -2.59 7.33
N LEU A 405 6.93 -2.71 6.88
CA LEU A 405 7.59 -4.00 6.71
C LEU A 405 7.96 -4.65 8.05
N ALA A 406 8.38 -3.87 9.04
CA ALA A 406 8.66 -4.35 10.39
C ALA A 406 7.39 -4.75 11.17
N GLY A 407 6.20 -4.41 10.66
CA GLY A 407 4.94 -4.58 11.39
C GLY A 407 4.81 -3.68 12.63
N ASP A 408 5.65 -2.66 12.76
CA ASP A 408 5.69 -1.72 13.88
C ASP A 408 4.99 -0.39 13.54
N ILE A 409 3.80 -0.52 12.94
CA ILE A 409 2.94 0.63 12.60
C ILE A 409 2.21 1.08 13.88
N THR A 410 2.80 2.04 14.59
CA THR A 410 2.14 2.76 15.68
C THR A 410 1.58 4.09 15.20
N PHE A 411 0.59 4.64 15.92
CA PHE A 411 0.02 5.94 15.59
C PHE A 411 1.08 7.04 15.57
N ASP A 412 2.00 7.06 16.53
CA ASP A 412 3.06 8.06 16.63
C ASP A 412 4.10 7.94 15.52
N ASN A 413 4.47 6.71 15.16
CA ASN A 413 5.35 6.45 14.01
C ASN A 413 4.72 6.99 12.72
N VAL A 414 3.44 6.73 12.49
CA VAL A 414 2.73 7.22 11.30
C VAL A 414 2.54 8.74 11.32
N LYS A 415 2.08 9.30 12.45
CA LYS A 415 1.83 10.73 12.64
C LYS A 415 3.08 11.58 12.43
N SER A 416 4.24 11.10 12.90
CA SER A 416 5.51 11.82 12.79
C SER A 416 6.10 11.82 11.37
N GLN A 417 5.76 10.83 10.54
CA GLN A 417 6.34 10.66 9.21
C GLN A 417 5.45 11.14 8.06
N ILE A 418 4.12 11.05 8.18
CA ILE A 418 3.22 11.49 7.11
C ILE A 418 3.16 13.02 7.04
N THR A 419 3.17 13.59 5.84
CA THR A 419 3.01 15.04 5.60
C THR A 419 1.97 15.32 4.53
N ALA A 420 1.35 16.50 4.57
CA ALA A 420 0.41 16.91 3.52
C ALA A 420 1.05 16.89 2.12
N SER A 421 2.32 17.29 2.00
CA SER A 421 3.07 17.22 0.74
C SER A 421 3.30 15.80 0.26
N LEU A 422 3.59 14.85 1.17
CA LEU A 422 3.68 13.43 0.80
C LEU A 422 2.34 12.92 0.27
N GLY A 423 1.23 13.22 0.96
CA GLY A 423 -0.10 12.82 0.51
C GLY A 423 -0.46 13.39 -0.87
N GLU A 424 -0.13 14.66 -1.10
CA GLU A 424 -0.30 15.33 -2.39
C GLU A 424 0.54 14.67 -3.50
N ASP A 425 1.83 14.45 -3.26
CA ASP A 425 2.74 13.83 -4.23
C ASP A 425 2.29 12.40 -4.59
N VAL A 426 1.87 11.59 -3.60
CA VAL A 426 1.37 10.23 -3.82
C VAL A 426 0.12 10.26 -4.71
N VAL A 427 -0.84 11.14 -4.41
CA VAL A 427 -2.04 11.29 -5.23
C VAL A 427 -1.67 11.76 -6.64
N ASP A 428 -0.81 12.76 -6.78
CA ASP A 428 -0.40 13.27 -8.10
C ASP A 428 0.25 12.17 -8.95
N LYS A 429 1.14 11.36 -8.38
CA LYS A 429 1.78 10.22 -9.05
C LYS A 429 0.81 9.09 -9.40
N MET A 430 -0.14 8.77 -8.52
CA MET A 430 -1.18 7.76 -8.80
C MET A 430 -2.04 8.17 -10.01
N PHE A 431 -2.39 9.46 -10.11
CA PHE A 431 -3.20 9.97 -11.22
C PHE A 431 -2.39 10.25 -12.51
N GLU A 432 -1.06 10.24 -12.45
CA GLU A 432 -0.19 10.18 -13.64
C GLU A 432 -0.21 8.78 -14.30
N MET A 433 -0.66 7.75 -13.59
CA MET A 433 -0.75 6.38 -14.12
C MET A 433 -1.92 6.24 -15.10
N LYS A 434 -1.64 5.80 -16.32
CA LYS A 434 -2.67 5.63 -17.35
C LYS A 434 -3.63 4.49 -17.01
N THR A 435 -3.14 3.43 -16.36
CA THR A 435 -3.99 2.33 -15.89
C THR A 435 -5.04 2.83 -14.92
N ILE A 436 -4.64 3.55 -13.86
CA ILE A 436 -5.56 4.16 -12.90
C ILE A 436 -6.56 5.04 -13.63
N ALA A 437 -6.10 5.95 -14.49
CA ALA A 437 -6.98 6.82 -15.26
C ALA A 437 -8.01 6.05 -16.12
N THR A 438 -7.61 4.90 -16.68
CA THR A 438 -8.48 4.07 -17.52
C THR A 438 -9.54 3.30 -16.71
N VAL A 439 -9.20 2.86 -15.50
CA VAL A 439 -10.14 2.07 -14.67
C VAL A 439 -10.96 2.92 -13.71
N LEU A 440 -10.59 4.17 -13.45
CA LEU A 440 -11.24 4.98 -12.42
C LEU A 440 -12.73 5.18 -12.68
N ASP A 441 -13.11 5.51 -13.92
CA ASP A 441 -14.50 5.74 -14.34
C ASP A 441 -15.40 4.52 -14.09
N VAL A 442 -14.83 3.31 -14.17
CA VAL A 442 -15.58 2.06 -13.98
C VAL A 442 -15.53 1.55 -12.53
N VAL A 443 -14.69 2.14 -11.66
CA VAL A 443 -14.52 1.70 -10.26
C VAL A 443 -15.12 2.66 -9.27
N VAL A 444 -15.02 3.97 -9.47
CA VAL A 444 -15.39 4.97 -8.44
C VAL A 444 -16.87 4.91 -8.11
N GLU A 445 -17.74 5.08 -9.10
CA GLU A 445 -19.18 5.04 -8.88
C GLU A 445 -19.62 3.69 -8.28
N PRO A 446 -19.13 2.54 -8.78
CA PRO A 446 -19.47 1.28 -8.15
C PRO A 446 -18.99 1.13 -6.70
N SER A 447 -17.76 1.55 -6.41
CA SER A 447 -17.19 1.43 -5.06
C SER A 447 -17.93 2.30 -4.05
N ILE A 448 -18.34 3.50 -4.46
CA ILE A 448 -19.17 4.40 -3.66
C ILE A 448 -20.53 3.76 -3.37
N LYS A 449 -21.19 3.22 -4.40
CA LYS A 449 -22.48 2.55 -4.23
C LYS A 449 -22.36 1.36 -3.27
N TYR A 450 -21.37 0.50 -3.46
CA TYR A 450 -21.13 -0.64 -2.59
C TYR A 450 -20.86 -0.21 -1.14
N GLY A 451 -20.01 0.80 -0.94
CA GLY A 451 -19.73 1.35 0.39
C GLY A 451 -21.00 1.85 1.08
N ILE A 452 -21.87 2.54 0.34
CA ILE A 452 -23.15 3.06 0.86
C ILE A 452 -24.14 1.93 1.16
N GLU A 453 -24.30 0.95 0.27
CA GLU A 453 -25.19 -0.19 0.46
C GLU A 453 -24.72 -1.15 1.56
N SER A 454 -23.43 -1.11 1.91
CA SER A 454 -22.85 -1.89 3.01
C SER A 454 -23.10 -1.27 4.39
N VAL A 455 -23.52 0.01 4.46
CA VAL A 455 -23.88 0.66 5.72
C VAL A 455 -25.22 0.10 6.21
N PRO A 456 -25.28 -0.52 7.40
CA PRO A 456 -26.50 -1.15 7.88
C PRO A 456 -27.58 -0.10 8.17
N SER A 457 -28.81 -0.41 7.79
CA SER A 457 -29.96 0.39 8.22
C SER A 457 -30.24 0.16 9.71
N PHE A 458 -30.69 1.20 10.42
CA PHE A 458 -31.10 1.09 11.83
C PHE A 458 -32.41 1.82 12.08
N GLU A 459 -33.16 1.39 13.10
CA GLU A 459 -34.38 2.09 13.53
C GLU A 459 -34.02 3.19 14.55
N TYR A 460 -34.58 4.39 14.35
CA TYR A 460 -34.47 5.52 15.27
C TYR A 460 -35.75 6.36 15.20
N ASP A 461 -36.37 6.60 16.36
CA ASP A 461 -37.65 7.31 16.50
C ASP A 461 -38.78 6.74 15.61
N GLY A 462 -38.86 5.41 15.53
CA GLY A 462 -39.84 4.70 14.69
C GLY A 462 -39.62 4.79 13.18
N GLU A 463 -38.53 5.44 12.74
CA GLU A 463 -38.12 5.51 11.35
C GLU A 463 -36.96 4.56 11.05
N ASN A 464 -37.04 3.85 9.92
CA ASN A 464 -35.90 3.10 9.40
C ASN A 464 -34.94 4.06 8.69
N VAL A 465 -33.76 4.25 9.29
CA VAL A 465 -32.70 5.13 8.80
C VAL A 465 -31.74 4.34 7.93
N SER A 466 -31.70 4.70 6.64
CA SER A 466 -30.81 4.13 5.63
C SER A 466 -30.25 5.22 4.73
N ILE A 467 -29.12 4.97 4.09
CA ILE A 467 -28.55 5.90 3.12
C ILE A 467 -29.19 5.65 1.74
N ASN A 468 -29.84 6.67 1.19
CA ASN A 468 -30.40 6.64 -0.16
C ASN A 468 -29.32 6.99 -1.18
N TYR A 469 -28.88 6.00 -1.96
CA TYR A 469 -27.94 6.20 -3.06
C TYR A 469 -28.63 6.71 -4.33
N VAL A 470 -28.20 7.86 -4.81
CA VAL A 470 -28.57 8.42 -6.13
C VAL A 470 -27.32 8.60 -6.97
N ALA A 471 -27.29 7.92 -8.12
CA ALA A 471 -26.22 7.98 -9.11
C ALA A 471 -26.03 9.39 -9.69
N LEU A 472 -24.82 9.69 -10.14
CA LEU A 472 -24.49 10.99 -10.77
C LEU A 472 -25.00 11.05 -12.21
N THR A 473 -25.69 12.13 -12.57
CA THR A 473 -26.04 12.43 -13.97
C THR A 473 -24.84 12.99 -14.71
N GLY A 474 -24.12 12.16 -15.46
CA GLY A 474 -23.00 12.59 -16.32
C GLY A 474 -21.69 11.82 -16.12
N GLY A 475 -21.64 10.88 -15.18
CA GLY A 475 -20.42 10.17 -14.81
C GLY A 475 -19.53 10.99 -13.89
N VAL A 476 -18.38 10.41 -13.54
CA VAL A 476 -17.36 11.02 -12.68
C VAL A 476 -16.22 11.52 -13.56
N ASP A 477 -15.82 12.78 -13.40
CA ASP A 477 -14.65 13.34 -14.09
C ASP A 477 -13.37 13.04 -13.32
N ILE A 478 -12.30 12.64 -14.04
CA ILE A 478 -11.03 12.23 -13.43
C ILE A 478 -10.33 13.36 -12.66
N ASP A 479 -10.42 14.61 -13.15
CA ASP A 479 -9.84 15.76 -12.46
C ASP A 479 -10.62 16.05 -11.18
N SER A 480 -11.94 15.85 -11.17
CA SER A 480 -12.74 15.91 -9.94
C SER A 480 -12.34 14.85 -8.91
N VAL A 481 -12.11 13.59 -9.31
CA VAL A 481 -11.62 12.56 -8.38
C VAL A 481 -10.23 12.92 -7.86
N LYS A 482 -9.32 13.34 -8.75
CA LYS A 482 -7.97 13.74 -8.38
C LYS A 482 -7.97 14.86 -7.34
N ASN A 483 -8.71 15.92 -7.61
CA ASN A 483 -8.81 17.08 -6.73
C ASN A 483 -9.44 16.73 -5.38
N PHE A 484 -10.47 15.86 -5.39
CA PHE A 484 -11.05 15.32 -4.16
C PHE A 484 -10.01 14.53 -3.36
N MET A 485 -9.35 13.54 -3.97
CA MET A 485 -8.36 12.69 -3.29
C MET A 485 -7.21 13.51 -2.70
N LYS A 486 -6.77 14.54 -3.42
CA LYS A 486 -5.72 15.46 -2.97
C LYS A 486 -6.16 16.26 -1.74
N SER A 487 -7.33 16.90 -1.81
CA SER A 487 -7.89 17.66 -0.69
C SER A 487 -8.20 16.77 0.51
N PHE A 488 -8.77 15.59 0.27
CA PHE A 488 -9.04 14.59 1.29
C PHE A 488 -7.77 14.10 1.97
N ALA A 489 -6.74 13.72 1.20
CA ALA A 489 -5.46 13.27 1.76
C ALA A 489 -4.81 14.36 2.62
N VAL A 490 -4.71 15.60 2.12
CA VAL A 490 -4.15 16.72 2.88
C VAL A 490 -4.93 16.94 4.18
N ASN A 491 -6.25 17.06 4.11
CA ASN A 491 -7.08 17.35 5.28
C ASN A 491 -7.09 16.19 6.30
N ALA A 492 -7.09 14.94 5.82
CA ALA A 492 -7.02 13.76 6.69
C ALA A 492 -5.67 13.68 7.42
N ILE A 493 -4.57 13.95 6.73
CA ILE A 493 -3.23 13.98 7.31
C ILE A 493 -3.12 15.07 8.38
N GLU A 494 -3.60 16.28 8.08
CA GLU A 494 -3.61 17.38 9.04
C GLU A 494 -4.54 17.09 10.23
N THR A 495 -5.63 16.34 10.03
CA THR A 495 -6.49 15.85 11.12
C THR A 495 -5.72 14.89 12.02
N VAL A 496 -5.06 13.89 11.46
CA VAL A 496 -4.24 12.91 12.22
C VAL A 496 -3.12 13.61 12.98
N LYS A 497 -2.50 14.65 12.40
CA LYS A 497 -1.50 15.46 13.10
C LYS A 497 -2.06 16.29 14.25
N GLY A 498 -3.32 16.71 14.16
CA GLY A 498 -4.00 17.48 15.19
C GLY A 498 -4.36 16.67 16.44
N ILE A 499 -4.51 15.34 16.31
CA ILE A 499 -4.83 14.43 17.42
C ILE A 499 -3.66 14.40 18.40
N ASP A 500 -3.92 14.68 19.67
CA ASP A 500 -2.92 14.70 20.73
C ASP A 500 -3.24 13.60 21.76
N LEU A 501 -2.54 12.47 21.65
CA LEU A 501 -2.79 11.30 22.50
C LEU A 501 -2.44 11.51 23.99
N ASP A 502 -1.65 12.54 24.30
CA ASP A 502 -1.27 12.88 25.67
C ASP A 502 -2.30 13.79 26.34
N SER A 503 -3.15 14.47 25.56
CA SER A 503 -4.23 15.31 26.07
C SER A 503 -5.42 14.48 26.55
N LYS A 504 -6.08 14.91 27.62
CA LYS A 504 -7.29 14.22 28.14
C LYS A 504 -8.47 14.22 27.16
N LEU A 505 -8.49 15.17 26.22
CA LEU A 505 -9.53 15.28 25.20
C LEU A 505 -9.16 14.58 23.89
N TYR A 506 -7.91 14.10 23.73
CA TYR A 506 -7.36 13.46 22.54
C TYR A 506 -7.33 14.31 21.25
N VAL A 507 -8.00 15.46 21.24
CA VAL A 507 -8.16 16.33 20.07
C VAL A 507 -7.86 17.77 20.45
N SER A 508 -7.46 18.57 19.47
CA SER A 508 -7.22 20.02 19.59
C SER A 508 -8.27 20.82 18.82
N GLY A 509 -8.38 22.13 19.06
CA GLY A 509 -9.25 22.98 18.24
C GLY A 509 -8.89 22.94 16.74
N GLN A 510 -7.60 22.78 16.41
CA GLN A 510 -7.14 22.58 15.04
C GLN A 510 -7.65 21.25 14.44
N THR A 511 -7.79 20.21 15.26
CA THR A 511 -8.37 18.92 14.83
C THR A 511 -9.80 19.12 14.36
N LEU A 512 -10.60 19.89 15.10
CA LEU A 512 -11.98 20.19 14.72
C LEU A 512 -12.03 20.92 13.38
N GLU A 513 -11.24 21.98 13.18
CA GLU A 513 -11.16 22.66 11.88
C GLU A 513 -10.84 21.67 10.74
N ASN A 514 -9.86 20.79 10.94
CA ASN A 514 -9.41 19.83 9.93
C ASN A 514 -10.48 18.76 9.64
N VAL A 515 -11.19 18.26 10.65
CA VAL A 515 -12.37 17.40 10.48
C VAL A 515 -13.43 18.10 9.63
N GLY A 516 -13.68 19.38 9.89
CA GLY A 516 -14.61 20.18 9.08
C GLY A 516 -14.17 20.27 7.62
N ALA A 517 -12.87 20.44 7.38
CA ALA A 517 -12.30 20.45 6.04
C ALA A 517 -12.44 19.08 5.32
N VAL A 518 -12.34 17.96 6.04
CA VAL A 518 -12.60 16.62 5.49
C VAL A 518 -14.06 16.48 5.06
N ILE A 519 -15.01 16.89 5.91
CA ILE A 519 -16.45 16.85 5.60
C ILE A 519 -16.76 17.72 4.37
N ASP A 520 -16.22 18.95 4.34
CA ASP A 520 -16.38 19.85 3.19
C ASP A 520 -15.77 19.27 1.91
N SER A 521 -14.66 18.51 2.00
CA SER A 521 -14.05 17.85 0.84
C SER A 521 -14.98 16.79 0.25
N VAL A 522 -15.64 15.99 1.09
CA VAL A 522 -16.63 15.00 0.65
C VAL A 522 -17.85 15.67 0.04
N ARG A 523 -18.38 16.71 0.69
CA ARG A 523 -19.52 17.50 0.21
C ARG A 523 -19.26 18.11 -1.17
N ASN A 524 -18.06 18.63 -1.39
CA ASN A 524 -17.67 19.32 -2.63
C ASN A 524 -17.07 18.39 -3.68
N SER A 525 -16.94 17.09 -3.38
CA SER A 525 -16.21 16.12 -4.22
C SER A 525 -16.79 15.92 -5.62
N GLN A 526 -18.09 16.19 -5.79
CA GLN A 526 -18.86 15.82 -6.99
C GLN A 526 -18.86 14.31 -7.30
N LEU A 527 -18.33 13.46 -6.40
CA LEU A 527 -18.29 12.00 -6.55
C LEU A 527 -19.57 11.31 -6.09
N ILE A 528 -20.35 12.01 -5.27
CA ILE A 528 -21.67 11.61 -4.82
C ILE A 528 -22.66 12.72 -5.14
N SER A 529 -23.89 12.34 -5.49
CA SER A 529 -24.95 13.34 -5.67
C SER A 529 -25.22 14.08 -4.36
N THR A 530 -25.69 15.32 -4.45
CA THR A 530 -26.12 16.10 -3.27
C THR A 530 -27.16 15.35 -2.44
N THR A 531 -28.06 14.60 -3.09
CA THR A 531 -29.05 13.75 -2.42
C THR A 531 -28.39 12.63 -1.63
N THR A 532 -27.44 11.92 -2.24
CA THR A 532 -26.68 10.85 -1.58
C THR A 532 -25.91 11.38 -0.38
N TYR A 533 -25.18 12.48 -0.56
CA TYR A 533 -24.42 13.12 0.50
C TYR A 533 -25.32 13.55 1.66
N ASN A 534 -26.43 14.26 1.40
CA ASN A 534 -27.36 14.68 2.44
C ASN A 534 -27.99 13.47 3.16
N SER A 535 -28.27 12.37 2.44
CA SER A 535 -28.78 11.16 3.06
C SER A 535 -27.73 10.49 3.97
N ALA A 536 -26.46 10.44 3.56
CA ALA A 536 -25.37 9.90 4.36
C ALA A 536 -25.07 10.78 5.58
N PHE A 537 -25.12 12.10 5.40
CA PHE A 537 -24.96 13.07 6.48
C PHE A 537 -26.08 12.94 7.52
N ASN A 538 -27.34 12.90 7.08
CA ASN A 538 -28.50 12.70 7.95
C ASN A 538 -28.44 11.35 8.68
N TYR A 539 -27.98 10.30 8.01
CA TYR A 539 -27.73 9.01 8.63
C TYR A 539 -26.73 9.17 9.78
N GLY A 540 -25.60 9.84 9.55
CA GLY A 540 -24.58 10.10 10.58
C GLY A 540 -25.11 10.91 11.77
N VAL A 541 -25.88 11.97 11.51
CA VAL A 541 -26.51 12.79 12.58
C VAL A 541 -27.49 11.96 13.42
N LYS A 542 -28.35 11.16 12.78
CA LYS A 542 -29.29 10.28 13.49
C LYS A 542 -28.58 9.16 14.24
N TYR A 543 -27.49 8.62 13.69
CA TYR A 543 -26.69 7.59 14.35
C TYR A 543 -26.01 8.15 15.60
N ALA A 544 -25.43 9.35 15.51
CA ALA A 544 -24.87 10.05 16.66
C ALA A 544 -25.95 10.37 17.70
N SER A 545 -27.16 10.77 17.27
CA SER A 545 -28.27 11.05 18.18
C SER A 545 -28.73 9.79 18.92
N LYS A 546 -28.81 8.65 18.21
CA LYS A 546 -29.07 7.34 18.81
C LYS A 546 -28.01 6.96 19.85
N PHE A 547 -26.73 7.16 19.53
CA PHE A 547 -25.65 6.90 20.47
C PHE A 547 -25.76 7.77 21.73
N VAL A 548 -26.10 9.06 21.57
CA VAL A 548 -26.37 9.96 22.70
C VAL A 548 -27.55 9.45 23.54
N ASP A 549 -28.61 8.95 22.92
CA ASP A 549 -29.76 8.34 23.62
C ASP A 549 -29.41 7.06 24.36
N GLU A 550 -28.48 6.27 23.85
CA GLU A 550 -28.03 5.02 24.48
C GLU A 550 -27.07 5.28 25.66
N GLU A 551 -26.18 6.26 25.52
CA GLU A 551 -25.18 6.63 26.55
C GLU A 551 -25.77 7.52 27.65
N PHE A 552 -26.71 8.39 27.28
CA PHE A 552 -27.44 9.28 28.18
C PHE A 552 -28.96 9.02 28.05
N PRO A 553 -29.43 7.84 28.49
CA PRO A 553 -30.84 7.48 28.36
C PRO A 553 -31.71 8.47 29.12
N ASN A 554 -32.77 8.94 28.47
CA ASN A 554 -33.78 9.78 29.12
C ASN A 554 -34.30 9.03 30.35
N VAL A 555 -34.22 9.68 31.51
CA VAL A 555 -34.69 9.09 32.76
C VAL A 555 -36.21 8.92 32.70
N ASN A 556 -36.71 7.87 33.37
CA ASN A 556 -38.11 7.53 33.42
C ASN A 556 -38.96 8.74 33.89
N PRO A 557 -39.90 9.26 33.08
CA PRO A 557 -40.73 10.40 33.46
C PRO A 557 -41.61 10.15 34.70
N ASP A 558 -41.74 8.89 35.14
CA ASP A 558 -42.48 8.51 36.34
C ASP A 558 -41.65 8.60 37.66
N ASP A 559 -40.35 8.91 37.61
CA ASP A 559 -39.51 9.14 38.80
C ASP A 559 -38.96 10.58 38.86
N PRO A 560 -39.68 11.53 39.46
CA PRO A 560 -39.28 12.94 39.55
C PRO A 560 -38.11 13.19 40.51
N THR A 561 -37.54 12.16 41.15
CA THR A 561 -36.34 12.28 42.00
C THR A 561 -35.04 11.97 41.27
N ASP A 562 -35.14 11.45 40.05
CA ASP A 562 -34.01 11.12 39.18
C ASP A 562 -33.87 12.17 38.07
N THR A 563 -33.87 13.46 38.43
CA THR A 563 -33.40 14.54 37.53
C THR A 563 -31.89 14.44 37.41
N ASP A 564 -31.43 13.41 36.70
CA ASP A 564 -30.03 13.15 36.46
C ASP A 564 -29.55 14.11 35.37
N TYR A 565 -28.35 14.69 35.55
CA TYR A 565 -27.74 15.63 34.61
C TYR A 565 -27.67 15.08 33.16
N LYS A 566 -27.85 13.77 32.99
CA LYS A 566 -27.95 13.05 31.71
C LYS A 566 -29.02 13.59 30.77
N ASP A 567 -30.20 13.97 31.27
CA ASP A 567 -31.28 14.51 30.42
C ASP A 567 -30.85 15.83 29.78
N VAL A 568 -30.13 16.68 30.53
CA VAL A 568 -29.60 17.94 30.00
C VAL A 568 -28.47 17.69 29.01
N TYR A 569 -27.55 16.77 29.30
CA TYR A 569 -26.52 16.41 28.32
C TYR A 569 -27.14 15.90 27.02
N ASN A 570 -28.16 15.02 27.11
CA ASN A 570 -28.88 14.51 25.94
C ASN A 570 -29.45 15.65 25.08
N VAL A 571 -30.18 16.59 25.70
CA VAL A 571 -30.78 17.72 24.95
C VAL A 571 -29.71 18.67 24.40
N ILE A 572 -28.63 18.95 25.14
CA ILE A 572 -27.52 19.79 24.66
C ILE A 572 -26.85 19.14 23.43
N PHE A 573 -26.50 17.86 23.52
CA PHE A 573 -25.86 17.13 22.41
C PHE A 573 -26.78 17.07 21.20
N LYS A 574 -28.08 16.80 21.38
CA LYS A 574 -29.05 16.83 20.27
C LYS A 574 -29.20 18.21 19.65
N THR A 575 -29.15 19.28 20.45
CA THR A 575 -29.18 20.66 19.94
C THR A 575 -27.95 20.95 19.07
N ILE A 576 -26.77 20.50 19.50
CA ILE A 576 -25.53 20.61 18.73
C ILE A 576 -25.62 19.78 17.44
N LEU A 577 -26.07 18.53 17.52
CA LEU A 577 -26.23 17.63 16.36
C LEU A 577 -27.22 18.19 15.33
N ASN A 578 -28.33 18.76 15.79
CA ASN A 578 -29.31 19.42 14.91
C ASN A 578 -28.70 20.63 14.19
N SER A 579 -27.83 21.39 14.87
CA SER A 579 -27.14 22.53 14.27
C SER A 579 -26.18 22.12 13.15
N LEU A 580 -25.72 20.87 13.11
CA LEU A 580 -24.92 20.35 12.00
C LEU A 580 -25.70 20.31 10.68
N ASN A 581 -27.02 20.11 10.71
CA ASN A 581 -27.88 20.19 9.52
C ASN A 581 -27.96 21.62 8.97
N ASP A 582 -27.96 22.63 9.85
CA ASP A 582 -27.95 24.04 9.46
C ASP A 582 -26.61 24.41 8.83
N ILE A 583 -25.50 23.90 9.36
CA ILE A 583 -24.16 24.06 8.75
C ILE A 583 -24.14 23.46 7.36
N ASN A 584 -24.65 22.23 7.23
CA ASN A 584 -24.70 21.53 5.95
C ASN A 584 -25.42 22.34 4.86
N SER A 585 -26.45 23.09 5.26
CA SER A 585 -27.29 23.87 4.35
C SER A 585 -26.76 25.28 4.10
N ASN A 586 -26.13 25.92 5.09
CA ASN A 586 -25.94 27.37 5.11
C ASN A 586 -24.48 27.85 5.26
N SER A 587 -23.53 26.96 5.57
CA SER A 587 -22.11 27.32 5.79
C SER A 587 -21.16 26.21 5.31
N THR A 588 -19.87 26.30 5.62
CA THR A 588 -18.90 25.20 5.51
C THR A 588 -18.53 24.70 6.91
N PHE A 589 -18.26 23.40 7.04
CA PHE A 589 -17.92 22.80 8.33
C PHE A 589 -16.59 23.32 8.85
N LYS A 590 -15.60 23.50 7.97
CA LYS A 590 -14.31 24.10 8.33
C LYS A 590 -14.49 25.48 8.96
N ALA A 591 -15.33 26.33 8.37
CA ALA A 591 -15.55 27.68 8.88
C ALA A 591 -16.22 27.66 10.26
N GLU A 592 -17.24 26.82 10.46
CA GLU A 592 -17.90 26.74 11.77
C GLU A 592 -17.05 26.10 12.84
N PHE A 593 -16.32 25.04 12.53
CA PHE A 593 -15.45 24.40 13.50
C PHE A 593 -14.26 25.29 13.88
N ASN A 594 -13.73 26.10 12.95
CA ASN A 594 -12.71 27.09 13.28
C ASN A 594 -13.20 28.14 14.30
N LYS A 595 -14.49 28.52 14.26
CA LYS A 595 -15.05 29.42 15.28
C LYS A 595 -14.97 28.80 16.68
N LEU A 596 -15.07 27.47 16.79
CA LEU A 596 -15.03 26.74 18.06
C LEU A 596 -13.63 26.58 18.64
N THR A 597 -12.58 26.77 17.84
CA THR A 597 -11.18 26.51 18.22
C THR A 597 -10.80 27.15 19.56
N ASN A 598 -11.16 28.42 19.77
CA ASN A 598 -10.81 29.13 21.00
C ASN A 598 -11.54 28.58 22.24
N LEU A 599 -12.83 28.28 22.10
CA LEU A 599 -13.62 27.68 23.19
C LEU A 599 -13.07 26.28 23.51
N PHE A 600 -12.74 25.50 22.49
CA PHE A 600 -12.23 24.15 22.66
C PHE A 600 -10.85 24.13 23.33
N ASN A 601 -9.93 24.98 22.89
CA ASN A 601 -8.60 25.10 23.50
C ASN A 601 -8.69 25.55 24.97
N PHE A 602 -9.63 26.45 25.28
CA PHE A 602 -9.90 26.84 26.65
C PHE A 602 -10.46 25.68 27.48
N ALA A 603 -11.44 24.94 26.95
CA ALA A 603 -11.98 23.75 27.60
C ALA A 603 -10.92 22.66 27.82
N SER A 604 -9.99 22.47 26.87
CA SER A 604 -8.84 21.56 27.02
C SER A 604 -7.94 21.97 28.16
N THR A 605 -7.62 23.27 28.25
CA THR A 605 -6.80 23.82 29.35
C THR A 605 -7.43 23.53 30.72
N ILE A 606 -8.76 23.68 30.83
CA ILE A 606 -9.50 23.32 32.06
C ILE A 606 -9.45 21.81 32.30
N ALA A 607 -9.69 21.00 31.26
CA ALA A 607 -9.73 19.54 31.37
C ALA A 607 -8.37 18.99 31.84
N GLU A 608 -7.26 19.55 31.36
CA GLU A 608 -5.89 19.18 31.71
C GLU A 608 -5.53 19.47 33.18
N SER A 609 -6.30 20.29 33.89
CA SER A 609 -6.12 20.53 35.32
C SER A 609 -6.13 19.25 36.16
N GLU A 610 -5.29 19.22 37.20
CA GLU A 610 -5.34 18.17 38.23
C GLU A 610 -6.68 18.18 38.99
N ASN A 611 -7.31 19.35 39.13
CA ASN A 611 -8.58 19.53 39.82
C ASN A 611 -9.55 20.33 38.95
N ILE A 612 -10.14 19.64 37.97
CA ILE A 612 -11.12 20.18 37.01
C ILE A 612 -12.27 20.88 37.75
N GLU A 613 -12.77 20.28 38.83
CA GLU A 613 -13.88 20.83 39.61
C GLU A 613 -13.54 22.20 40.21
N THR A 614 -12.32 22.36 40.73
CA THR A 614 -11.86 23.65 41.27
C THR A 614 -11.65 24.67 40.16
N GLU A 615 -11.04 24.29 39.04
CA GLU A 615 -10.83 25.21 37.92
C GLU A 615 -12.13 25.68 37.30
N ILE A 616 -13.10 24.79 37.07
CA ILE A 616 -14.41 25.17 36.52
C ILE A 616 -15.13 26.13 37.46
N LYS A 617 -14.97 25.99 38.79
CA LYS A 617 -15.62 26.86 39.78
C LYS A 617 -14.98 28.23 39.93
N LYS A 618 -13.79 28.48 39.36
CA LYS A 618 -13.17 29.81 39.41
C LYS A 618 -14.00 30.79 38.57
N GLU A 619 -14.37 31.91 39.19
CA GLU A 619 -15.09 32.99 38.52
C GLU A 619 -14.43 33.43 37.22
N GLU A 620 -13.11 33.61 37.20
CA GLU A 620 -12.37 34.02 36.01
C GLU A 620 -12.58 33.05 34.85
N ASN A 621 -12.66 31.74 35.12
CA ASN A 621 -12.87 30.71 34.12
C ASN A 621 -14.33 30.67 33.64
N ILE A 622 -15.32 30.82 34.53
CA ILE A 622 -16.75 30.84 34.15
C ILE A 622 -17.06 32.10 33.34
N VAL A 623 -16.50 33.25 33.74
CA VAL A 623 -16.61 34.51 32.99
C VAL A 623 -15.92 34.38 31.62
N GLU A 624 -14.78 33.67 31.54
CA GLU A 624 -14.13 33.37 30.26
C GLU A 624 -15.02 32.50 29.36
N ILE A 625 -15.67 31.45 29.88
CA ILE A 625 -16.64 30.64 29.12
C ILE A 625 -17.76 31.53 28.58
N GLY A 626 -18.33 32.39 29.42
CA GLY A 626 -19.34 33.37 28.99
C GLY A 626 -18.83 34.27 27.87
N ARG A 627 -17.57 34.72 27.94
CA ARG A 627 -16.95 35.54 26.90
C ARG A 627 -16.76 34.77 25.60
N LYS A 628 -16.39 33.49 25.68
CA LYS A 628 -16.29 32.62 24.49
C LYS A 628 -17.65 32.38 23.85
N PHE A 629 -18.73 32.23 24.61
CA PHE A 629 -20.08 32.20 24.04
C PHE A 629 -20.47 33.53 23.39
N ASP A 630 -20.15 34.66 24.01
CA ASP A 630 -20.38 35.99 23.41
C ASP A 630 -19.61 36.15 22.09
N GLU A 631 -18.34 35.73 22.05
CA GLU A 631 -17.53 35.70 20.82
C GLU A 631 -18.17 34.82 19.73
N LEU A 632 -18.66 33.64 20.09
CA LEU A 632 -19.31 32.71 19.15
C LEU A 632 -20.64 33.26 18.61
N VAL A 633 -21.46 33.87 19.46
CA VAL A 633 -22.71 34.52 19.06
C VAL A 633 -22.42 35.73 18.16
N ALA A 634 -21.45 36.57 18.52
CA ALA A 634 -21.04 37.72 17.71
C ALA A 634 -20.48 37.30 16.34
N ASN A 635 -19.82 36.14 16.27
CA ASN A 635 -19.31 35.54 15.03
C ASN A 635 -20.39 34.76 14.25
N ASN A 636 -21.67 34.85 14.63
CA ASN A 636 -22.79 34.12 14.04
C ASN A 636 -22.50 32.61 13.94
N SER A 637 -22.06 31.98 15.04
CA SER A 637 -21.93 30.53 15.10
C SER A 637 -23.29 29.88 14.92
N LEU A 638 -23.39 28.89 14.02
CA LEU A 638 -24.60 28.07 13.88
C LEU A 638 -24.74 27.05 15.01
N ILE A 639 -23.62 26.56 15.57
CA ILE A 639 -23.60 25.58 16.66
C ILE A 639 -23.96 26.26 17.99
N PHE A 640 -23.29 27.37 18.30
CA PHE A 640 -23.56 28.18 19.49
C PHE A 640 -24.24 29.49 19.06
N SER A 641 -25.36 29.34 18.36
CA SER A 641 -26.24 30.47 18.06
C SER A 641 -26.83 31.03 19.35
N LYS A 642 -27.27 32.29 19.34
CA LYS A 642 -27.92 32.90 20.52
C LYS A 642 -29.06 32.02 21.05
N ASN A 643 -29.90 31.51 20.15
CA ASN A 643 -31.01 30.63 20.50
C ASN A 643 -30.54 29.30 21.13
N ASN A 644 -29.46 28.70 20.62
CA ASN A 644 -28.92 27.47 21.19
C ASN A 644 -28.30 27.73 22.57
N CYS A 645 -27.53 28.81 22.73
CA CYS A 645 -27.00 29.21 24.03
C CYS A 645 -28.12 29.49 25.05
N ASP A 646 -29.19 30.17 24.62
CA ASP A 646 -30.37 30.44 25.45
C ASP A 646 -31.07 29.14 25.85
N THR A 647 -31.25 28.21 24.91
CA THR A 647 -31.83 26.88 25.18
C THR A 647 -30.97 26.09 26.17
N ILE A 648 -29.65 26.06 25.98
CA ILE A 648 -28.70 25.39 26.89
C ILE A 648 -28.81 25.99 28.30
N LEU A 649 -28.90 27.32 28.41
CA LEU A 649 -29.08 28.00 29.70
C LEU A 649 -30.43 27.70 30.34
N GLU A 650 -31.52 27.69 29.57
CA GLU A 650 -32.85 27.31 30.06
C GLU A 650 -32.83 25.90 30.67
N LEU A 651 -32.16 24.95 29.99
CA LEU A 651 -32.01 23.57 30.45
C LEU A 651 -31.13 23.44 31.69
N LEU A 652 -30.03 24.18 31.75
CA LEU A 652 -29.17 24.20 32.94
C LEU A 652 -29.92 24.78 34.14
N ILE A 653 -30.70 25.84 33.94
CA ILE A 653 -31.58 26.42 34.96
C ILE A 653 -32.66 25.42 35.37
N ASP A 654 -33.12 24.57 34.44
CA ASP A 654 -34.05 23.48 34.75
C ASP A 654 -33.55 22.47 35.77
N GLN A 655 -32.23 22.27 35.85
CA GLN A 655 -31.62 21.33 36.80
C GLN A 655 -31.38 21.94 38.18
N VAL A 656 -31.46 23.26 38.30
CA VAL A 656 -31.33 23.92 39.60
C VAL A 656 -32.69 23.80 40.32
N SER A 657 -32.68 23.15 41.48
CA SER A 657 -33.83 23.15 42.40
C SER A 657 -33.87 24.48 43.14
N PHE A 658 -34.95 25.23 42.97
CA PHE A 658 -35.16 26.49 43.69
C PHE A 658 -36.00 26.31 44.95
N GLY A 659 -36.34 25.07 45.35
CA GLY A 659 -37.16 24.79 46.53
C GLY A 659 -38.51 25.50 46.46
N ASP A 660 -38.84 26.31 47.48
CA ASP A 660 -40.08 27.09 47.54
C ASP A 660 -40.15 28.24 46.50
N TYR A 661 -39.08 28.44 45.72
CA TYR A 661 -38.85 29.61 44.90
C TYR A 661 -38.86 29.36 43.39
N GLU A 662 -39.55 28.31 42.95
CA GLU A 662 -39.70 27.94 41.53
C GLU A 662 -40.33 29.04 40.65
N SER A 663 -41.02 30.01 41.25
CA SER A 663 -41.51 31.20 40.54
C SER A 663 -40.37 32.06 39.97
N TYR A 664 -39.18 32.07 40.61
CA TYR A 664 -38.00 32.77 40.09
C TYR A 664 -37.36 32.03 38.92
N LYS A 665 -37.40 30.71 38.89
CA LYS A 665 -36.92 29.93 37.74
C LYS A 665 -37.63 30.35 36.45
N VAL A 666 -38.95 30.51 36.51
CA VAL A 666 -39.75 31.03 35.40
C VAL A 666 -39.35 32.46 35.03
N ALA A 667 -39.09 33.32 36.02
CA ALA A 667 -38.67 34.69 35.79
C ALA A 667 -37.25 34.78 35.17
N ILE A 668 -36.31 33.93 35.59
CA ILE A 668 -34.95 33.84 35.03
C ILE A 668 -35.06 33.42 33.57
N LYS A 669 -35.79 32.35 33.27
CA LYS A 669 -36.01 31.87 31.91
C LYS A 669 -36.57 32.95 30.98
N ASN A 670 -37.57 33.69 31.45
CA ASN A 670 -38.16 34.79 30.68
C ASN A 670 -37.16 35.93 30.36
N ASN A 671 -36.05 36.04 31.11
CA ASN A 671 -35.01 37.04 30.90
C ASN A 671 -33.78 36.53 30.12
N ILE A 672 -33.63 35.21 29.91
CA ILE A 672 -32.52 34.63 29.13
C ILE A 672 -32.45 35.21 27.70
N PRO A 673 -33.55 35.32 26.94
CA PRO A 673 -33.52 35.91 25.60
C PRO A 673 -33.06 37.38 25.60
N GLN A 674 -33.12 38.06 26.75
CA GLN A 674 -32.69 39.45 26.88
C GLN A 674 -31.18 39.59 27.16
N ILE A 675 -30.47 38.50 27.47
CA ILE A 675 -29.03 38.53 27.77
C ILE A 675 -28.26 39.05 26.54
N GLU A 676 -27.61 40.20 26.68
CA GLU A 676 -26.79 40.81 25.62
C GLU A 676 -25.33 40.32 25.66
N SER A 677 -24.85 39.93 26.84
CA SER A 677 -23.53 39.35 27.04
C SER A 677 -23.57 38.35 28.21
N PHE A 678 -23.29 37.09 27.91
CA PHE A 678 -23.16 36.02 28.89
C PHE A 678 -22.01 36.32 29.87
N ALA A 679 -20.87 36.84 29.39
CA ALA A 679 -19.75 37.21 30.27
C ALA A 679 -20.16 38.26 31.31
N ASN A 680 -20.83 39.33 30.86
CA ASN A 680 -21.27 40.40 31.75
C ASN A 680 -22.32 39.91 32.74
N GLU A 681 -23.27 39.10 32.29
CA GLU A 681 -24.30 38.53 33.16
C GLU A 681 -23.70 37.64 34.25
N ILE A 682 -22.77 36.74 33.88
CA ILE A 682 -22.04 35.89 34.83
C ILE A 682 -21.23 36.76 35.81
N GLN A 683 -20.52 37.78 35.31
CA GLN A 683 -19.70 38.67 36.15
C GLN A 683 -20.54 39.46 37.15
N ILE A 684 -21.69 39.99 36.72
CA ILE A 684 -22.60 40.71 37.62
C ILE A 684 -23.16 39.73 38.66
N ALA A 685 -23.45 38.48 38.29
CA ALA A 685 -23.89 37.46 39.23
C ALA A 685 -22.84 37.14 40.29
N PHE A 686 -21.59 36.95 39.90
CA PHE A 686 -20.49 36.77 40.84
C PHE A 686 -20.26 37.98 41.74
N ASN A 687 -20.30 39.20 41.19
CA ASN A 687 -20.13 40.42 41.98
C ASN A 687 -21.21 40.56 43.05
N LEU A 688 -22.45 40.19 42.72
CA LEU A 688 -23.56 40.22 43.66
C LEU A 688 -23.41 39.14 44.75
N LEU A 689 -22.94 37.94 44.39
CA LEU A 689 -22.65 36.85 45.34
C LEU A 689 -21.46 37.18 46.27
N LYS A 690 -20.51 38.01 45.81
CA LYS A 690 -19.33 38.44 46.57
C LYS A 690 -19.56 39.57 47.55
N THR A 691 -20.64 40.33 47.41
CA THR A 691 -20.98 41.38 48.37
C THR A 691 -21.20 40.70 49.72
N GLU A 692 -20.22 40.76 50.63
CA GLU A 692 -20.41 40.31 52.01
C GLU A 692 -21.53 41.16 52.60
N ILE A 693 -22.69 40.54 52.80
CA ILE A 693 -23.79 41.18 53.50
C ILE A 693 -23.66 40.78 54.96
N ASP A 694 -23.06 41.68 55.74
CA ASP A 694 -22.77 41.50 57.16
C ASP A 694 -24.04 41.45 58.06
N ASP A 695 -25.21 41.80 57.52
CA ASP A 695 -26.49 41.84 58.25
C ASP A 695 -27.71 41.63 57.32
N ILE A 696 -28.63 40.75 57.71
CA ILE A 696 -29.86 40.40 56.95
C ILE A 696 -30.74 41.64 56.69
N ASP A 697 -30.81 42.59 57.63
CA ASP A 697 -31.59 43.82 57.45
C ASP A 697 -30.96 44.77 56.40
N SER A 698 -29.64 44.69 56.24
CA SER A 698 -28.90 45.41 55.19
C SER A 698 -29.00 44.71 53.83
N LEU A 699 -29.19 43.38 53.80
CA LEU A 699 -29.51 42.59 52.62
C LEU A 699 -30.86 43.04 52.05
N GLU A 700 -31.88 43.08 52.89
CA GLU A 700 -33.23 43.48 52.53
C GLU A 700 -33.24 44.93 52.02
N THR A 701 -32.54 45.84 52.68
CA THR A 701 -32.45 47.25 52.26
C THR A 701 -31.66 47.43 50.96
N TYR A 702 -30.50 46.78 50.83
CA TYR A 702 -29.67 46.82 49.61
C TYR A 702 -30.41 46.21 48.43
N LEU A 703 -31.08 45.07 48.62
CA LEU A 703 -31.87 44.41 47.59
C LEU A 703 -33.16 45.17 47.25
N THR A 704 -33.83 45.80 48.23
CA THR A 704 -35.02 46.63 47.96
C THR A 704 -34.64 47.88 47.16
N ASP A 705 -33.56 48.57 47.53
CA ASP A 705 -33.09 49.76 46.80
C ASP A 705 -32.44 49.42 45.45
N THR A 706 -31.84 48.23 45.31
CA THR A 706 -31.11 47.81 44.09
C THR A 706 -31.95 46.96 43.13
N LEU A 707 -32.96 46.20 43.58
CA LEU A 707 -33.82 45.36 42.70
C LEU A 707 -35.17 46.02 42.36
N LEU A 708 -35.80 46.79 43.27
CA LEU A 708 -37.18 47.29 43.05
C LEU A 708 -37.30 48.69 42.39
N ASN A 709 -36.19 49.41 42.17
CA ASN A 709 -36.20 50.64 41.34
C ASN A 709 -35.79 50.33 39.88
N PRO A 710 -36.68 50.43 38.88
CA PRO A 710 -36.52 49.90 37.51
C PRO A 710 -35.54 50.65 36.56
N ASP A 711 -34.75 51.60 37.05
CA ASP A 711 -34.19 52.67 36.22
C ASP A 711 -32.72 52.48 35.74
N GLY A 712 -32.03 51.37 36.06
CA GLY A 712 -30.56 51.31 35.96
C GLY A 712 -29.97 50.33 34.94
N SER A 713 -29.18 50.85 33.99
CA SER A 713 -28.36 50.17 32.97
C SER A 713 -27.18 49.31 33.51
N SER A 714 -27.24 48.88 34.76
CA SER A 714 -26.12 48.26 35.50
C SER A 714 -26.49 46.93 36.18
N LYS A 715 -27.70 46.40 35.93
CA LYS A 715 -28.24 45.21 36.58
C LYS A 715 -28.10 43.99 35.67
N SER A 716 -27.75 42.84 36.25
CA SER A 716 -27.83 41.56 35.54
C SER A 716 -29.29 41.28 35.21
N LYS A 717 -29.57 40.96 33.95
CA LYS A 717 -30.89 40.58 33.46
C LYS A 717 -31.33 39.23 34.04
N LEU A 718 -30.38 38.32 34.30
CA LEU A 718 -30.61 37.09 35.06
C LEU A 718 -31.05 37.39 36.52
N ILE A 719 -30.55 38.47 37.12
CA ILE A 719 -30.77 38.81 38.54
C ILE A 719 -31.93 39.79 38.74
N SER A 720 -32.22 40.67 37.78
CA SER A 720 -33.40 41.54 37.77
C SER A 720 -34.73 40.77 37.76
N ALA A 721 -34.68 39.44 37.57
CA ALA A 721 -35.79 38.51 37.73
C ALA A 721 -36.19 38.23 39.20
N GLY A 722 -35.54 38.86 40.20
CA GLY A 722 -35.92 38.79 41.63
C GLY A 722 -35.21 37.71 42.45
N VAL A 723 -34.12 37.14 41.93
CA VAL A 723 -33.55 35.86 42.41
C VAL A 723 -32.78 35.96 43.73
N MET A 724 -32.22 37.12 44.08
CA MET A 724 -31.34 37.21 45.24
C MET A 724 -32.02 37.42 46.58
N TYR A 725 -33.31 37.73 46.62
CA TYR A 725 -33.95 37.97 47.92
C TYR A 725 -34.08 36.68 48.73
N ASP A 726 -34.34 35.56 48.07
CA ASP A 726 -34.62 34.30 48.75
C ASP A 726 -33.51 33.25 48.58
N VAL A 727 -32.86 33.20 47.40
CA VAL A 727 -31.70 32.32 47.22
C VAL A 727 -30.56 32.76 48.12
N ALA A 728 -30.35 34.07 48.38
CA ALA A 728 -29.33 34.51 49.33
C ALA A 728 -29.75 34.27 50.80
N ILE A 729 -31.04 34.33 51.14
CA ILE A 729 -31.53 34.02 52.50
C ILE A 729 -31.42 32.52 52.81
N ASP A 730 -31.44 31.63 51.80
CA ASP A 730 -31.21 30.18 51.99
C ASP A 730 -29.77 29.70 51.66
N PHE A 731 -29.00 30.41 50.81
CA PHE A 731 -27.58 30.11 50.59
C PHE A 731 -26.68 30.60 51.74
N VAL A 732 -27.02 31.72 52.40
CA VAL A 732 -26.15 32.31 53.42
C VAL A 732 -26.14 31.51 54.75
N PRO A 733 -27.25 30.93 55.24
CA PRO A 733 -27.18 29.98 56.35
C PRO A 733 -26.47 28.68 55.99
N THR A 734 -26.47 28.27 54.72
CA THR A 734 -25.78 27.05 54.25
C THR A 734 -24.27 27.24 54.05
N ILE A 735 -23.79 28.49 53.98
CA ILE A 735 -22.35 28.83 53.99
C ILE A 735 -21.86 29.32 55.37
N GLN A 736 -22.74 29.64 56.34
CA GLN A 736 -22.32 30.05 57.69
C GLN A 736 -22.81 29.20 58.89
N VAL A 737 -23.62 28.15 58.72
CA VAL A 737 -23.99 27.23 59.83
C VAL A 737 -23.25 25.89 59.81
N VAL A 738 -22.39 25.62 58.83
CA VAL A 738 -21.51 24.41 58.86
C VAL A 738 -20.07 24.76 59.24
N ASN A 739 -19.88 25.57 60.28
CA ASN A 739 -18.55 25.74 60.90
C ASN A 739 -18.51 25.54 62.42
N ILE A 740 -19.62 25.16 63.08
CA ILE A 740 -19.57 24.75 64.50
C ILE A 740 -20.64 23.67 64.76
N ASP A 741 -20.38 22.44 64.30
CA ASP A 741 -20.55 21.21 65.13
C ASP A 741 -20.15 19.93 64.38
N ILE A 742 -19.98 20.00 63.05
CA ILE A 742 -19.59 18.81 62.27
C ILE A 742 -18.14 18.38 62.58
N THR A 743 -17.26 19.27 63.05
CA THR A 743 -15.85 18.91 63.33
C THR A 743 -15.68 18.04 64.58
N ASN A 744 -16.63 18.03 65.53
CA ASN A 744 -16.56 17.16 66.71
C ASN A 744 -17.26 15.81 66.49
N ASP A 745 -18.37 15.79 65.75
CA ASP A 745 -19.01 14.53 65.36
C ASP A 745 -18.22 13.80 64.27
N ILE A 746 -17.64 14.49 63.28
CA ILE A 746 -16.72 13.88 62.32
C ILE A 746 -15.38 13.49 62.97
N LYS A 747 -14.86 14.17 64.00
CA LYS A 747 -13.68 13.68 64.72
C LYS A 747 -13.97 12.47 65.60
N THR A 748 -15.17 12.36 66.16
CA THR A 748 -15.58 11.21 66.98
C THR A 748 -15.99 10.03 66.09
N GLN A 749 -16.61 10.29 64.95
CA GLN A 749 -16.91 9.31 63.91
C GLN A 749 -15.63 8.89 63.16
N LEU A 750 -14.70 9.79 62.80
CA LEU A 750 -13.38 9.40 62.29
C LEU A 750 -12.50 8.73 63.34
N ALA A 751 -12.62 9.02 64.63
CA ALA A 751 -11.89 8.25 65.66
C ALA A 751 -12.48 6.83 65.84
N THR A 752 -13.77 6.65 65.52
CA THR A 752 -14.47 5.35 65.56
C THR A 752 -14.34 4.58 64.23
N ASP A 753 -14.27 5.28 63.10
CA ASP A 753 -14.11 4.72 61.74
C ASP A 753 -12.63 4.48 61.41
N LYS A 754 -11.71 5.24 62.00
CA LYS A 754 -10.27 4.92 61.98
C LYS A 754 -9.91 3.76 62.93
N ALA A 755 -10.84 3.33 63.78
CA ALA A 755 -10.74 2.10 64.54
C ALA A 755 -11.36 0.88 63.81
N ASN A 756 -12.20 1.10 62.78
CA ASN A 756 -12.98 0.04 62.12
C ASN A 756 -12.79 -0.09 60.59
N ASN A 757 -12.13 0.84 59.89
CA ASN A 757 -11.77 0.66 58.49
C ASN A 757 -10.37 0.04 58.39
N VAL A 758 -10.35 -1.28 58.18
CA VAL A 758 -9.20 -1.93 57.55
C VAL A 758 -9.12 -1.34 56.14
N SER A 759 -8.05 -0.60 55.87
CA SER A 759 -7.80 -0.01 54.56
C SER A 759 -7.78 -1.12 53.50
N ILE A 760 -8.44 -0.91 52.36
CA ILE A 760 -8.33 -1.82 51.19
C ILE A 760 -6.84 -1.98 50.80
N LEU A 761 -5.99 -0.98 51.05
CA LEU A 761 -4.54 -1.10 50.92
C LEU A 761 -3.91 -2.02 51.98
N ASP A 762 -4.43 -2.08 53.22
CA ASP A 762 -3.97 -3.03 54.25
C ASP A 762 -4.40 -4.46 53.93
N VAL A 763 -5.59 -4.66 53.33
CA VAL A 763 -6.03 -5.97 52.82
C VAL A 763 -5.20 -6.39 51.61
N ILE A 764 -4.91 -5.48 50.67
CA ILE A 764 -4.03 -5.75 49.52
C ILE A 764 -2.59 -6.01 49.98
N GLU A 765 -2.06 -5.29 50.97
CA GLU A 765 -0.74 -5.56 51.56
C GLU A 765 -0.72 -6.87 52.37
N GLN A 766 -1.80 -7.23 53.07
CA GLN A 766 -1.90 -8.51 53.76
C GLN A 766 -2.06 -9.70 52.80
N VAL A 767 -2.80 -9.55 51.70
CA VAL A 767 -2.89 -10.55 50.61
C VAL A 767 -1.53 -10.72 49.93
N LYS A 768 -0.79 -9.63 49.67
CA LYS A 768 0.62 -9.69 49.23
C LYS A 768 1.54 -10.33 50.28
N SER A 769 1.23 -10.19 51.58
CA SER A 769 1.98 -10.85 52.66
C SER A 769 1.69 -12.36 52.77
N VAL A 770 0.48 -12.81 52.40
CA VAL A 770 0.12 -14.23 52.24
C VAL A 770 0.87 -14.80 51.03
N GLU A 771 0.96 -14.06 49.93
CA GLU A 771 1.82 -14.39 48.78
C GLU A 771 3.29 -14.65 49.20
N SER A 772 3.81 -13.86 50.14
CA SER A 772 5.17 -14.03 50.69
C SER A 772 5.35 -15.18 51.68
N LYS A 773 4.26 -15.68 52.29
CA LYS A 773 4.30 -16.71 53.34
C LYS A 773 3.93 -18.10 52.84
N THR A 774 3.16 -18.21 51.76
CA THR A 774 2.71 -19.49 51.20
C THR A 774 3.56 -19.93 49.99
N ILE A 775 4.27 -18.99 49.35
CA ILE A 775 5.19 -19.29 48.25
C ILE A 775 6.59 -19.57 48.82
N ASP A 776 6.90 -20.85 49.03
CA ASP A 776 8.29 -21.28 48.96
C ASP A 776 8.74 -21.02 47.50
N THR A 777 9.57 -20.00 47.30
CA THR A 777 10.03 -19.51 45.99
C THR A 777 10.93 -20.51 45.24
N SER A 778 10.95 -21.77 45.68
CA SER A 778 11.66 -22.88 45.07
C SER A 778 10.76 -23.94 44.40
N ALA A 779 9.43 -23.88 44.57
CA ALA A 779 8.52 -24.84 43.91
C ALA A 779 8.34 -24.50 42.42
N SER A 780 8.70 -25.44 41.55
CA SER A 780 8.49 -25.29 40.10
C SER A 780 7.00 -25.40 39.75
N PHE A 781 6.57 -24.74 38.68
CA PHE A 781 5.16 -24.69 38.21
C PHE A 781 4.52 -26.08 38.00
N ALA A 782 5.32 -27.15 37.93
CA ALA A 782 4.86 -28.54 37.84
C ALA A 782 4.25 -29.11 39.14
N GLU A 783 4.32 -28.39 40.27
CA GLU A 783 3.80 -28.85 41.57
C GLU A 783 2.52 -28.13 42.04
N MET A 784 2.02 -27.13 41.30
CA MET A 784 0.72 -26.52 41.56
C MET A 784 -0.38 -27.43 41.00
N ASP A 785 -0.97 -28.29 41.84
CA ASP A 785 -2.12 -29.12 41.47
C ASP A 785 -3.46 -28.42 41.76
N ALA A 786 -4.56 -29.03 41.31
CA ALA A 786 -5.89 -28.47 41.51
C ALA A 786 -6.28 -28.28 42.98
N ASN A 787 -5.73 -29.12 43.87
CA ASN A 787 -6.00 -29.03 45.30
C ASN A 787 -5.35 -27.77 45.91
N TYR A 788 -4.23 -27.30 45.36
CA TYR A 788 -3.56 -26.08 45.81
C TYR A 788 -4.40 -24.83 45.53
N LEU A 789 -4.95 -24.70 44.33
CA LEU A 789 -5.78 -23.53 43.96
C LEU A 789 -7.12 -23.53 44.70
N THR A 790 -7.75 -24.68 44.89
CA THR A 790 -8.95 -24.82 45.73
C THR A 790 -8.65 -24.47 47.19
N ALA A 791 -7.51 -24.89 47.74
CA ALA A 791 -7.10 -24.55 49.11
C ALA A 791 -6.88 -23.03 49.29
N LEU A 792 -6.28 -22.37 48.29
CA LEU A 792 -6.11 -20.92 48.27
C LEU A 792 -7.45 -20.19 48.26
N GLY A 793 -8.40 -20.64 47.43
CA GLY A 793 -9.77 -20.10 47.40
C GLY A 793 -10.47 -20.22 48.77
N ARG A 794 -10.31 -21.37 49.44
CA ARG A 794 -10.87 -21.61 50.78
C ARG A 794 -10.22 -20.73 51.86
N GLU A 795 -8.93 -20.43 51.73
CA GLU A 795 -8.21 -19.55 52.66
C GLU A 795 -8.67 -18.08 52.51
N VAL A 796 -8.94 -17.65 51.28
CA VAL A 796 -9.54 -16.33 50.98
C VAL A 796 -10.98 -16.24 51.47
N ASP A 797 -11.77 -17.32 51.33
CA ASP A 797 -13.12 -17.38 51.88
C ASP A 797 -13.13 -17.29 53.41
N ASN A 798 -12.22 -17.98 54.10
CA ASN A 798 -12.11 -17.90 55.56
C ASN A 798 -11.74 -16.48 56.03
N LEU A 799 -10.88 -15.78 55.30
CA LEU A 799 -10.56 -14.38 55.56
C LEU A 799 -11.78 -13.46 55.34
N SER A 800 -12.68 -13.77 54.40
CA SER A 800 -13.90 -12.98 54.19
C SER A 800 -14.91 -13.08 55.36
N VAL A 801 -14.97 -14.24 56.01
CA VAL A 801 -15.88 -14.52 57.14
C VAL A 801 -15.42 -13.85 58.43
N ASP A 802 -14.12 -13.88 58.73
CA ASP A 802 -13.56 -13.29 59.96
C ASP A 802 -13.66 -11.74 59.98
N TYR A 803 -13.83 -11.10 58.82
CA TYR A 803 -13.90 -9.65 58.67
C TYR A 803 -15.29 -9.08 58.29
N ASN A 804 -16.34 -9.91 58.26
CA ASN A 804 -17.72 -9.48 57.97
C ASN A 804 -17.84 -8.67 56.66
N LEU A 805 -17.07 -9.04 55.64
CA LEU A 805 -16.99 -8.35 54.36
C LEU A 805 -18.19 -8.71 53.47
N VAL A 806 -19.19 -7.84 53.39
CA VAL A 806 -20.21 -7.90 52.33
C VAL A 806 -19.60 -7.29 51.06
N LEU A 807 -18.92 -8.12 50.28
CA LEU A 807 -18.35 -7.70 49.00
C LEU A 807 -19.47 -7.55 47.97
N ASN A 808 -19.62 -6.37 47.37
CA ASN A 808 -20.49 -6.19 46.21
C ASN A 808 -19.88 -6.88 44.96
N GLN A 809 -20.73 -7.26 44.00
CA GLN A 809 -20.37 -8.01 42.79
C GLN A 809 -19.19 -7.39 42.02
N THR A 810 -19.07 -6.07 42.01
CA THR A 810 -18.00 -5.33 41.32
C THR A 810 -16.64 -5.55 41.98
N ALA A 811 -16.57 -5.67 43.31
CA ALA A 811 -15.34 -5.94 44.03
C ALA A 811 -14.85 -7.37 43.82
N VAL A 812 -15.77 -8.35 43.83
CA VAL A 812 -15.46 -9.76 43.53
C VAL A 812 -15.00 -9.92 42.08
N ASN A 813 -15.70 -9.28 41.13
CA ASN A 813 -15.29 -9.28 39.73
C ASN A 813 -13.92 -8.65 39.54
N LYS A 814 -13.64 -7.51 40.18
CA LYS A 814 -12.36 -6.81 40.06
C LYS A 814 -11.19 -7.60 40.64
N ILE A 815 -11.37 -8.24 41.79
CA ILE A 815 -10.36 -9.13 42.39
C ILE A 815 -10.16 -10.39 41.51
N GLY A 816 -11.25 -10.96 40.98
CA GLY A 816 -11.19 -12.08 40.04
C GLY A 816 -10.43 -11.73 38.75
N TYR A 817 -10.64 -10.52 38.21
CA TYR A 817 -9.94 -10.03 37.02
C TYR A 817 -8.45 -9.75 37.29
N GLU A 818 -8.10 -9.11 38.42
CA GLU A 818 -6.70 -8.85 38.75
C GLU A 818 -5.92 -10.14 39.03
N VAL A 819 -6.53 -11.14 39.68
CA VAL A 819 -5.90 -12.45 39.88
C VAL A 819 -5.77 -13.21 38.55
N ALA A 820 -6.78 -13.14 37.67
CA ALA A 820 -6.71 -13.73 36.33
C ALA A 820 -5.62 -13.07 35.46
N ASP A 821 -5.41 -11.77 35.59
CA ASP A 821 -4.35 -11.04 34.89
C ASP A 821 -2.95 -11.34 35.44
N ILE A 822 -2.82 -11.53 36.76
CA ILE A 822 -1.57 -11.99 37.38
C ILE A 822 -1.22 -13.42 36.92
N ILE A 823 -2.22 -14.29 36.75
CA ILE A 823 -2.04 -15.63 36.21
C ILE A 823 -1.71 -15.59 34.70
N ASN A 824 -2.38 -14.73 33.92
CA ASN A 824 -2.15 -14.56 32.48
C ASN A 824 -0.78 -13.94 32.17
N GLY A 825 -0.29 -13.01 33.00
CA GLY A 825 1.03 -12.40 32.85
C GLY A 825 2.20 -13.39 32.93
N LYS A 826 1.97 -14.62 33.41
CA LYS A 826 2.97 -15.69 33.49
C LYS A 826 2.78 -16.83 32.47
N VAL A 827 1.72 -16.82 31.66
CA VAL A 827 1.44 -17.87 30.66
C VAL A 827 1.44 -17.27 29.26
N GLN A 828 2.60 -17.24 28.60
CA GLN A 828 2.66 -16.99 27.16
C GLN A 828 2.31 -18.29 26.41
N ALA A 829 1.04 -18.45 26.01
CA ALA A 829 0.59 -19.06 24.75
C ALA A 829 -0.94 -19.28 24.75
N GLU A 830 -1.54 -19.01 23.58
CA GLU A 830 -2.86 -19.46 23.09
C GLU A 830 -4.15 -18.77 23.59
N THR A 831 -4.64 -17.86 22.73
CA THR A 831 -5.89 -17.09 22.78
C THR A 831 -7.18 -17.95 22.86
N SER A 832 -7.10 -19.25 22.57
CA SER A 832 -8.26 -20.17 22.59
C SER A 832 -8.68 -20.55 24.01
N ILE A 833 -7.72 -20.57 24.96
CA ILE A 833 -7.97 -20.94 26.35
C ILE A 833 -8.64 -19.78 27.12
N SER A 834 -8.38 -18.52 26.72
CA SER A 834 -8.90 -17.34 27.42
C SER A 834 -10.43 -17.17 27.28
N VAL A 835 -11.00 -17.58 26.14
CA VAL A 835 -12.45 -17.52 25.89
C VAL A 835 -13.18 -18.64 26.64
N ALA A 836 -12.63 -19.86 26.66
CA ALA A 836 -13.19 -20.99 27.41
C ALA A 836 -13.20 -20.71 28.93
N LYS A 837 -12.13 -20.10 29.46
CA LYS A 837 -12.04 -19.67 30.86
C LYS A 837 -13.06 -18.60 31.24
N ARG A 838 -13.24 -17.58 30.38
CA ARG A 838 -14.20 -16.51 30.60
C ARG A 838 -15.64 -17.05 30.64
N ASN A 839 -15.96 -17.99 29.75
CA ASN A 839 -17.27 -18.62 29.68
C ASN A 839 -17.56 -19.56 30.86
N ALA A 840 -16.55 -20.28 31.37
CA ALA A 840 -16.72 -21.15 32.54
C ALA A 840 -16.96 -20.36 33.84
N VAL A 841 -16.24 -19.25 34.02
CA VAL A 841 -16.43 -18.33 35.16
C VAL A 841 -17.80 -17.65 35.08
N GLN A 842 -18.17 -17.14 33.90
CA GLN A 842 -19.48 -16.53 33.67
C GLN A 842 -20.61 -17.53 33.95
N SER A 843 -20.49 -18.77 33.46
CA SER A 843 -21.49 -19.82 33.67
C SER A 843 -21.75 -20.15 35.14
N ILE A 844 -20.72 -20.16 36.00
CA ILE A 844 -20.88 -20.45 37.44
C ILE A 844 -21.50 -19.26 38.17
N CYS A 845 -21.07 -18.04 37.84
CA CYS A 845 -21.68 -16.82 38.34
C CYS A 845 -23.17 -16.79 38.00
N ASP A 846 -23.54 -17.07 36.74
CA ASP A 846 -24.93 -17.08 36.30
C ASP A 846 -25.73 -18.20 37.00
N THR A 847 -25.19 -19.42 37.07
CA THR A 847 -25.89 -20.60 37.64
C THR A 847 -26.15 -20.49 39.15
N LYS A 848 -25.29 -19.83 39.93
CA LYS A 848 -25.52 -19.62 41.37
C LYS A 848 -26.40 -18.39 41.64
N THR A 849 -26.24 -17.33 40.84
CA THR A 849 -27.09 -16.13 40.92
C THR A 849 -28.55 -16.47 40.61
N ASP A 850 -28.81 -17.33 39.62
CA ASP A 850 -30.14 -17.87 39.30
C ASP A 850 -30.77 -18.69 40.45
N LYS A 851 -29.96 -19.15 41.42
CA LYS A 851 -30.40 -19.87 42.61
C LYS A 851 -30.41 -19.02 43.89
N GLY A 852 -30.14 -17.71 43.78
CA GLY A 852 -30.06 -16.78 44.91
C GLY A 852 -28.90 -17.08 45.87
N LEU A 853 -27.86 -17.77 45.39
CA LEU A 853 -26.65 -18.10 46.13
C LEU A 853 -25.46 -17.35 45.52
N TYR A 854 -24.55 -16.85 46.34
CA TYR A 854 -23.32 -16.23 45.84
C TYR A 854 -22.23 -17.30 45.66
N PRO A 855 -21.46 -17.28 44.55
CA PRO A 855 -20.29 -18.14 44.39
C PRO A 855 -19.19 -17.74 45.38
N THR A 856 -18.58 -18.73 46.04
CA THR A 856 -17.43 -18.54 46.93
C THR A 856 -16.14 -18.42 46.13
N PHE A 857 -15.06 -17.90 46.73
CA PHE A 857 -13.75 -17.89 46.06
C PHE A 857 -13.25 -19.33 45.84
N GLU A 858 -13.54 -20.27 46.73
CA GLU A 858 -13.29 -21.70 46.51
C GLU A 858 -14.00 -22.22 45.24
N ASP A 859 -15.28 -21.86 45.01
CA ASP A 859 -16.02 -22.26 43.80
C ASP A 859 -15.34 -21.71 42.52
N LEU A 860 -14.93 -20.44 42.56
CA LEU A 860 -14.30 -19.74 41.43
C LEU A 860 -12.91 -20.31 41.10
N PHE A 861 -12.07 -20.51 42.12
CA PHE A 861 -10.72 -21.04 41.93
C PHE A 861 -10.71 -22.51 41.54
N THR A 862 -11.67 -23.31 42.03
CA THR A 862 -11.86 -24.69 41.59
C THR A 862 -12.27 -24.77 40.12
N ALA A 863 -13.13 -23.86 39.65
CA ALA A 863 -13.52 -23.80 38.25
C ALA A 863 -12.38 -23.40 37.31
N ILE A 864 -11.60 -22.39 37.72
CA ILE A 864 -10.40 -21.96 37.00
C ILE A 864 -9.37 -23.10 36.96
N SER A 865 -9.22 -23.83 38.06
CA SER A 865 -8.33 -24.98 38.15
C SER A 865 -8.73 -26.12 37.21
N ASN A 866 -10.00 -26.52 37.18
CA ASN A 866 -10.46 -27.59 36.27
C ASN A 866 -10.20 -27.23 34.79
N VAL A 867 -10.38 -25.95 34.41
CA VAL A 867 -10.11 -25.50 33.02
C VAL A 867 -8.61 -25.42 32.70
N LEU A 868 -7.75 -25.35 33.72
CA LEU A 868 -6.30 -25.28 33.56
C LEU A 868 -5.62 -26.66 33.55
N PHE A 869 -6.21 -27.66 34.19
CA PHE A 869 -5.58 -28.96 34.45
C PHE A 869 -6.33 -30.19 33.89
N ASP A 870 -7.54 -30.02 33.36
CA ASP A 870 -8.18 -30.98 32.44
C ASP A 870 -7.81 -30.67 30.98
#